data_AF-A0AA89KY11-F1
#
_entry.id   AF-A0AA89KY11-F1
#
_cell.length_a   1.000
_cell.length_b   1.000
_cell.length_c   1.000
_cell.angle_alpha   90.00
_cell.angle_beta   90.00
_cell.angle_gamma   90.00
#
_symmetry.space_group_name_H-M   'P 1'
#
loop_
_entity.id
_entity.type
_entity.pdbx_description
1 polymer ?
#
loop_
_entity_poly.entity_id
_entity_poly.type
_entity_poly.pdbx_seq_one_letter_code
_entity_poly.pdbx_strand_id
1 'polypeptide(L)'
;MKTRFKSLTILGGIAILFAHYQTISAAEPPISNQSAQSSAVVADSKELQPISEPSTSVIAPPTIELSQSNVNTKTGFTQVQTAAELKTALENGNSVQLAADITLNHDAARIQLGKSNPQNITIDGTDPITGQHHHLDIIDSLVATGTTYLNFGANMAGKTIEFTNLKLTNNNYYGLCHPVLDSYSKGSTLLLNNVEYTSNAAQALHLIYGVIAFSGNNTITQTNGIYSQEFAETGRLDFNGGTTTINHTGSGTYGLLRVDQVPTDGVAPGIQVADGAKVAITTNNAIFPTVGLGIPHIDIESKGTGSDLTMNAGAQIFNVTGNSGSKTVATNGASISVTKGTNFYQTGNTNQTINATNNSHINLQLSGVLYNLAQTQAPMHAAQNSTIDIKTTGPLSNSSQTKSPITADQESTINLTSDSNLFNGYVQDTPVSATNKSQISLKAGKDLFTNIYNPTTGNPAMQVTTDSTSKMNLAAQDAFIRNAQTNSDFKLAVGGELVATFGQYYANASARKFFFDFQDNSVINLTINGPQSIANGLIPLGMAGSYMQIGDHSQVTVNNQTTTAQPLLLGASTGNSLVAIGDADVTFNNNTVAETPIFDHINLHLENPGDTNARPRYRGITLTEKNQSKTVFPFVHFTASIGTSTTVSSTDDTFRTKLVNLKDTKGLTQFHLHDPLPPEILTLENTSGLPADDVHQFNFDLHGTATPGSELNVNFLTAVDQSLLAGPKKAAASNQTYQYQWLATMPTEQHKIVLEANYPAPYTLTNPTRKILKDIPPPQLAFLKAPTHFEFTAVSLSNSKSPIYSYDATSDADLIISDPRNGNRGDWSVQVNLTKQLTATPANLPTSTLEDALIWTKDAQSTPLKLNIPQHLFSKAGYTSSDSTPDVADLSSLLKSTLQAQFPAGPKIANEPYTAELEFILVSAPY
;
A
#
# COMPACT_ATOMS: atom_id res chain seq x y z
N MET A 1 44.52 -21.71 -10.01
CA MET A 1 45.15 -22.91 -10.62
C MET A 1 44.70 -22.98 -12.09
N LYS A 2 45.63 -23.14 -13.06
CA LYS A 2 45.47 -23.39 -14.53
C LYS A 2 44.11 -23.02 -15.21
N THR A 3 43.99 -21.91 -15.95
CA THR A 3 44.08 -21.77 -17.46
C THR A 3 43.03 -22.55 -18.28
N ARG A 4 42.39 -22.06 -19.38
CA ARG A 4 42.57 -20.85 -20.23
C ARG A 4 41.32 -20.62 -21.15
N PHE A 5 41.20 -19.43 -21.75
CA PHE A 5 40.24 -19.04 -22.81
C PHE A 5 40.37 -19.84 -24.13
N LYS A 6 39.28 -19.96 -24.92
CA LYS A 6 39.09 -19.23 -26.21
C LYS A 6 37.74 -19.47 -26.91
N SER A 7 37.32 -18.47 -27.69
CA SER A 7 36.09 -18.39 -28.49
C SER A 7 36.21 -19.09 -29.86
N LEU A 8 35.07 -19.38 -30.50
CA LEU A 8 34.98 -19.56 -31.95
C LEU A 8 33.64 -19.05 -32.51
N THR A 9 33.70 -18.28 -33.59
CA THR A 9 32.56 -17.80 -34.38
C THR A 9 32.36 -18.71 -35.59
N ILE A 10 31.11 -19.01 -35.95
CA ILE A 10 30.77 -19.63 -37.25
C ILE A 10 29.63 -18.82 -37.90
N LEU A 11 29.84 -18.42 -39.16
CA LEU A 11 28.80 -17.89 -40.05
C LEU A 11 28.07 -19.04 -40.73
N GLY A 12 26.74 -18.90 -40.91
CA GLY A 12 25.97 -19.49 -42.00
C GLY A 12 25.76 -21.02 -41.96
N GLY A 13 24.50 -21.44 -41.90
CA GLY A 13 24.12 -22.84 -42.09
C GLY A 13 22.72 -23.15 -41.58
N ILE A 14 21.82 -23.53 -42.49
CA ILE A 14 20.44 -23.94 -42.19
C ILE A 14 20.47 -25.24 -41.37
N ALA A 15 19.69 -25.30 -40.28
CA ALA A 15 19.41 -26.52 -39.54
C ALA A 15 17.89 -26.73 -39.46
N ILE A 16 17.38 -27.64 -40.30
CA ILE A 16 15.99 -28.11 -40.26
C ILE A 16 15.91 -29.23 -39.22
N LEU A 17 15.01 -29.11 -38.25
CA LEU A 17 14.79 -30.14 -37.23
C LEU A 17 13.45 -30.86 -37.50
N PHE A 18 13.52 -32.12 -37.92
CA PHE A 18 12.37 -33.02 -38.00
C PHE A 18 12.06 -33.60 -36.61
N ALA A 19 10.80 -33.48 -36.17
CA ALA A 19 10.33 -34.22 -35.00
C ALA A 19 10.03 -35.68 -35.38
N HIS A 20 10.48 -36.63 -34.56
CA HIS A 20 10.10 -38.05 -34.64
C HIS A 20 9.33 -38.46 -33.38
N TYR A 21 8.24 -39.19 -33.59
CA TYR A 21 7.39 -39.80 -32.56
C TYR A 21 7.77 -41.27 -32.35
N GLN A 22 7.68 -41.78 -31.11
CA GLN A 22 7.27 -43.16 -30.69
C GLN A 22 7.62 -43.36 -29.19
N THR A 23 6.67 -43.38 -28.24
CA THR A 23 5.74 -44.45 -27.77
C THR A 23 6.31 -45.51 -26.81
N ILE A 24 5.64 -45.66 -25.65
CA ILE A 24 5.41 -46.82 -24.75
C ILE A 24 4.36 -46.27 -23.73
N SER A 25 3.04 -46.53 -23.77
CA SER A 25 2.24 -47.74 -23.44
C SER A 25 2.54 -48.38 -22.06
N ALA A 26 1.60 -48.81 -21.22
CA ALA A 26 0.15 -48.58 -21.06
C ALA A 26 -0.26 -49.25 -19.72
N ALA A 27 -1.36 -48.82 -19.09
CA ALA A 27 -2.10 -49.61 -18.09
C ALA A 27 -3.58 -49.18 -18.09
N GLU A 28 -4.49 -50.14 -17.98
CA GLU A 28 -5.90 -50.02 -18.40
C GLU A 28 -6.87 -49.45 -17.34
N PRO A 29 -8.05 -48.97 -17.76
CA PRO A 29 -9.14 -48.54 -16.88
C PRO A 29 -10.05 -49.71 -16.44
N PRO A 30 -10.85 -49.57 -15.38
CA PRO A 30 -11.92 -50.51 -15.06
C PRO A 30 -13.15 -50.32 -15.96
N ILE A 31 -13.74 -51.43 -16.43
CA ILE A 31 -14.90 -51.50 -17.33
C ILE A 31 -16.06 -52.28 -16.66
N SER A 32 -17.27 -52.11 -17.21
CA SER A 32 -18.47 -52.97 -17.10
C SER A 32 -19.47 -52.56 -15.99
N ASN A 33 -20.80 -52.66 -16.12
CA ASN A 33 -21.74 -53.13 -17.17
C ASN A 33 -23.10 -52.41 -16.91
N GLN A 34 -24.10 -52.26 -17.79
CA GLN A 34 -24.39 -52.60 -19.20
C GLN A 34 -25.53 -51.61 -19.67
N SER A 35 -26.22 -51.64 -20.83
CA SER A 35 -26.36 -52.59 -21.95
C SER A 35 -26.66 -51.87 -23.28
N ALA A 36 -26.26 -52.48 -24.39
CA ALA A 36 -26.76 -52.21 -25.74
C ALA A 36 -27.16 -53.54 -26.41
N GLN A 37 -27.93 -53.50 -27.50
CA GLN A 37 -28.10 -54.68 -28.38
C GLN A 37 -27.80 -54.35 -29.84
N SER A 38 -27.08 -55.27 -30.48
CA SER A 38 -26.54 -55.21 -31.84
C SER A 38 -27.60 -55.66 -32.88
N SER A 39 -27.68 -55.05 -34.06
CA SER A 39 -27.00 -55.46 -35.31
C SER A 39 -27.41 -56.83 -35.89
N ALA A 40 -27.78 -56.84 -37.19
CA ALA A 40 -27.42 -57.89 -38.15
C ALA A 40 -27.71 -57.43 -39.60
N VAL A 41 -26.84 -57.80 -40.53
CA VAL A 41 -27.14 -57.91 -41.96
C VAL A 41 -27.05 -59.40 -42.31
N VAL A 42 -27.98 -59.90 -43.12
CA VAL A 42 -27.87 -61.21 -43.78
C VAL A 42 -27.88 -60.98 -45.28
N ALA A 43 -26.88 -61.52 -45.97
CA ALA A 43 -26.90 -61.66 -47.42
C ALA A 43 -27.45 -63.04 -47.78
N ASP A 44 -28.17 -63.15 -48.89
CA ASP A 44 -28.32 -64.43 -49.59
C ASP A 44 -28.29 -64.25 -51.10
N SER A 45 -28.11 -65.36 -51.81
CA SER A 45 -27.41 -65.43 -53.09
C SER A 45 -28.26 -66.06 -54.20
N LYS A 46 -28.15 -65.54 -55.44
CA LYS A 46 -27.70 -66.28 -56.65
C LYS A 46 -28.04 -65.62 -58.00
N GLU A 47 -27.00 -65.54 -58.83
CA GLU A 47 -26.92 -65.88 -60.26
C GLU A 47 -28.21 -65.86 -61.13
N LEU A 48 -28.24 -65.00 -62.15
CA LEU A 48 -27.96 -65.37 -63.56
C LEU A 48 -28.13 -64.18 -64.53
N GLN A 49 -27.07 -63.84 -65.26
CA GLN A 49 -27.15 -63.23 -66.60
C GLN A 49 -27.33 -64.39 -67.63
N PRO A 50 -27.98 -64.22 -68.80
CA PRO A 50 -27.58 -63.21 -69.80
C PRO A 50 -28.68 -62.58 -70.73
N ILE A 51 -28.32 -61.47 -71.41
CA ILE A 51 -28.47 -61.13 -72.87
C ILE A 51 -29.83 -61.50 -73.55
N SER A 52 -30.60 -60.65 -74.25
CA SER A 52 -30.33 -59.41 -75.04
C SER A 52 -31.60 -58.55 -75.30
N GLU A 53 -31.36 -57.31 -75.78
CA GLU A 53 -32.22 -56.31 -76.48
C GLU A 53 -33.28 -56.81 -77.51
N PRO A 54 -34.16 -55.94 -78.12
CA PRO A 54 -34.32 -54.46 -77.98
C PRO A 54 -35.77 -53.90 -77.85
N SER A 55 -35.87 -52.60 -77.48
CA SER A 55 -36.96 -51.64 -77.78
C SER A 55 -38.37 -51.94 -77.23
N THR A 56 -39.21 -51.00 -76.76
CA THR A 56 -39.39 -49.56 -77.03
C THR A 56 -39.86 -48.80 -75.77
N SER A 57 -39.79 -47.47 -75.81
CA SER A 57 -40.42 -46.46 -74.93
C SER A 57 -41.34 -46.90 -73.77
N VAL A 58 -41.11 -46.37 -72.55
CA VAL A 58 -42.16 -45.77 -71.68
C VAL A 58 -41.51 -45.03 -70.48
N ILE A 59 -41.95 -43.78 -70.30
CA ILE A 59 -42.10 -42.97 -69.05
C ILE A 59 -41.08 -43.19 -67.90
N ALA A 60 -40.33 -42.14 -67.58
CA ALA A 60 -39.51 -42.08 -66.36
C ALA A 60 -40.38 -42.14 -65.08
N PRO A 61 -39.92 -42.79 -63.99
CA PRO A 61 -40.70 -42.89 -62.75
C PRO A 61 -40.99 -41.51 -62.13
N PRO A 62 -42.07 -41.36 -61.35
CA PRO A 62 -42.40 -40.08 -60.72
C PRO A 62 -41.30 -39.67 -59.74
N THR A 63 -40.71 -38.51 -59.98
CA THR A 63 -39.88 -37.82 -59.00
C THR A 63 -40.73 -37.53 -57.78
N ILE A 64 -40.46 -38.20 -56.65
CA ILE A 64 -40.92 -37.72 -55.36
C ILE A 64 -40.06 -36.49 -55.06
N GLU A 65 -40.58 -35.31 -55.36
CA GLU A 65 -40.07 -34.08 -54.77
C GLU A 65 -40.24 -34.22 -53.25
N LEU A 66 -39.13 -34.49 -52.56
CA LEU A 66 -39.00 -34.08 -51.17
C LEU A 66 -39.15 -32.57 -51.17
N SER A 67 -40.36 -32.11 -50.86
CA SER A 67 -40.69 -30.70 -50.72
C SER A 67 -39.60 -30.04 -49.91
N GLN A 68 -38.91 -29.05 -50.50
CA GLN A 68 -37.90 -28.28 -49.79
C GLN A 68 -38.56 -27.77 -48.51
N SER A 69 -38.08 -28.28 -47.38
CA SER A 69 -38.47 -27.77 -46.07
C SER A 69 -38.27 -26.26 -46.12
N ASN A 70 -39.29 -25.49 -45.78
CA ASN A 70 -39.15 -24.04 -45.60
C ASN A 70 -38.05 -23.84 -44.57
N VAL A 71 -36.82 -23.58 -45.06
CA VAL A 71 -35.68 -23.27 -44.21
C VAL A 71 -36.08 -22.03 -43.46
N ASN A 72 -36.08 -22.10 -42.13
CA ASN A 72 -36.57 -21.01 -41.28
C ASN A 72 -35.64 -19.80 -41.41
N THR A 73 -35.84 -19.00 -42.45
CA THR A 73 -35.08 -17.78 -42.71
C THR A 73 -35.22 -16.88 -41.50
N LYS A 74 -34.09 -16.42 -40.96
CA LYS A 74 -34.08 -15.52 -39.81
C LYS A 74 -34.91 -14.28 -40.13
N THR A 75 -35.88 -13.94 -39.27
CA THR A 75 -36.83 -12.86 -39.54
C THR A 75 -36.09 -11.54 -39.82
N GLY A 76 -36.39 -10.92 -40.97
CA GLY A 76 -35.71 -9.70 -41.43
C GLY A 76 -34.52 -9.92 -42.38
N PHE A 77 -34.16 -11.16 -42.69
CA PHE A 77 -33.06 -11.49 -43.59
C PHE A 77 -33.57 -12.07 -44.93
N THR A 78 -32.88 -11.75 -46.02
CA THR A 78 -33.05 -12.41 -47.33
C THR A 78 -32.09 -13.59 -47.40
N GLN A 79 -32.58 -14.81 -47.61
CA GLN A 79 -31.72 -15.98 -47.78
C GLN A 79 -31.04 -15.94 -49.16
N VAL A 80 -29.73 -16.22 -49.23
CA VAL A 80 -28.96 -16.22 -50.48
C VAL A 80 -28.02 -17.43 -50.54
N GLN A 81 -27.89 -18.03 -51.73
CA GLN A 81 -27.06 -19.21 -52.00
C GLN A 81 -25.97 -18.93 -53.04
N THR A 82 -26.09 -17.85 -53.81
CA THR A 82 -25.17 -17.51 -54.91
C THR A 82 -24.70 -16.06 -54.87
N ALA A 83 -23.54 -15.79 -55.48
CA ALA A 83 -22.99 -14.44 -55.60
C ALA A 83 -23.93 -13.45 -56.33
N ALA A 84 -24.75 -13.94 -57.26
CA ALA A 84 -25.73 -13.12 -57.98
C ALA A 84 -26.89 -12.68 -57.07
N GLU A 85 -27.45 -13.61 -56.28
CA GLU A 85 -28.48 -13.30 -55.29
C GLU A 85 -27.96 -12.36 -54.20
N LEU A 86 -26.75 -12.63 -53.70
CA LEU A 86 -26.05 -11.78 -52.73
C LEU A 86 -25.90 -10.34 -53.27
N LYS A 87 -25.45 -10.18 -54.52
CA LYS A 87 -25.37 -8.86 -55.18
C LYS A 87 -26.73 -8.18 -55.24
N THR A 88 -27.77 -8.84 -55.76
CA THR A 88 -29.10 -8.22 -55.90
C THR A 88 -29.69 -7.83 -54.55
N ALA A 89 -29.54 -8.66 -53.52
CA ALA A 89 -30.04 -8.35 -52.17
C ALA A 89 -29.30 -7.16 -51.54
N LEU A 90 -27.96 -7.17 -51.56
CA LEU A 90 -27.14 -6.12 -50.94
C LEU A 90 -27.23 -4.77 -51.67
N GLU A 91 -27.34 -4.75 -52.99
CA GLU A 91 -27.56 -3.49 -53.74
C GLU A 91 -28.95 -2.90 -53.47
N ASN A 92 -29.95 -3.75 -53.18
CA ASN A 92 -31.28 -3.34 -52.72
C ASN A 92 -31.33 -3.00 -51.21
N GLY A 93 -30.19 -3.04 -50.51
CA GLY A 93 -30.07 -2.69 -49.10
C GLY A 93 -30.60 -3.74 -48.13
N ASN A 94 -30.89 -4.96 -48.58
CA ASN A 94 -31.40 -6.02 -47.71
C ASN A 94 -30.27 -6.58 -46.82
N SER A 95 -30.56 -6.85 -45.55
CA SER A 95 -29.77 -7.80 -44.75
C SER A 95 -29.97 -9.22 -45.28
N VAL A 96 -28.92 -10.04 -45.24
CA VAL A 96 -28.87 -11.36 -45.88
C VAL A 96 -28.40 -12.46 -44.93
N GLN A 97 -28.96 -13.66 -45.08
CA GLN A 97 -28.47 -14.87 -44.43
C GLN A 97 -27.89 -15.80 -45.50
N LEU A 98 -26.64 -16.20 -45.34
CA LEU A 98 -26.02 -17.18 -46.22
C LEU A 98 -26.63 -18.56 -45.97
N ALA A 99 -26.87 -19.30 -47.04
CA ALA A 99 -27.31 -20.70 -47.01
C ALA A 99 -26.38 -21.64 -47.79
N ALA A 100 -25.24 -21.11 -48.25
CA ALA A 100 -24.13 -21.79 -48.86
C ALA A 100 -22.89 -20.90 -48.70
N ASP A 101 -21.71 -21.49 -48.88
CA ASP A 101 -20.47 -20.72 -48.98
C ASP A 101 -20.42 -19.95 -50.30
N ILE A 102 -19.99 -18.68 -50.29
CA ILE A 102 -20.01 -17.79 -51.46
C ILE A 102 -18.61 -17.24 -51.74
N THR A 103 -18.20 -17.29 -53.01
CA THR A 103 -16.98 -16.63 -53.50
C THR A 103 -17.31 -15.41 -54.37
N LEU A 104 -16.63 -14.29 -54.13
CA LEU A 104 -16.64 -13.08 -54.95
C LEU A 104 -15.26 -12.90 -55.60
N ASN A 105 -15.22 -12.91 -56.93
CA ASN A 105 -14.01 -12.81 -57.77
C ASN A 105 -14.22 -11.80 -58.92
N HIS A 106 -13.31 -11.71 -59.90
CA HIS A 106 -13.48 -10.78 -61.05
C HIS A 106 -14.68 -11.06 -61.95
N ASP A 107 -15.19 -12.29 -62.00
CA ASP A 107 -16.42 -12.63 -62.71
C ASP A 107 -17.67 -12.13 -61.97
N ALA A 108 -17.58 -11.99 -60.64
CA ALA A 108 -18.59 -11.32 -59.83
C ALA A 108 -18.50 -9.80 -60.00
N ALA A 109 -19.50 -9.21 -60.65
CA ALA A 109 -19.61 -7.76 -60.77
C ALA A 109 -19.63 -7.08 -59.38
N ARG A 110 -18.80 -6.05 -59.18
CA ARG A 110 -18.70 -5.28 -57.93
C ARG A 110 -20.08 -4.93 -57.33
N ILE A 111 -20.23 -5.10 -56.03
CA ILE A 111 -21.46 -4.88 -55.27
C ILE A 111 -21.39 -3.48 -54.63
N GLN A 112 -22.41 -2.64 -54.88
CA GLN A 112 -22.59 -1.35 -54.21
C GLN A 112 -23.64 -1.47 -53.09
N LEU A 113 -23.18 -1.66 -51.87
CA LEU A 113 -24.01 -1.84 -50.67
C LEU A 113 -25.02 -0.69 -50.51
N GLY A 114 -26.31 -1.00 -50.44
CA GLY A 114 -27.39 -0.02 -50.26
C GLY A 114 -27.60 0.94 -51.43
N LYS A 115 -27.14 0.60 -52.65
CA LYS A 115 -27.28 1.41 -53.87
C LYS A 115 -28.70 1.91 -54.13
N SER A 116 -29.69 1.01 -54.08
CA SER A 116 -31.10 1.33 -54.31
C SER A 116 -31.80 1.83 -53.03
N ASN A 117 -31.33 1.41 -51.86
CA ASN A 117 -31.90 1.74 -50.55
C ASN A 117 -30.80 1.84 -49.47
N PRO A 118 -30.34 3.05 -49.10
CA PRO A 118 -29.24 3.23 -48.14
C PRO A 118 -29.69 3.05 -46.68
N GLN A 119 -29.42 1.87 -46.11
CA GLN A 119 -29.74 1.53 -44.72
C GLN A 119 -28.63 0.69 -44.06
N ASN A 120 -28.78 0.33 -42.78
CA ASN A 120 -27.87 -0.62 -42.15
C ASN A 120 -28.08 -2.01 -42.76
N ILE A 121 -26.99 -2.76 -42.96
CA ILE A 121 -27.02 -4.07 -43.62
C ILE A 121 -26.23 -5.06 -42.77
N THR A 122 -26.83 -6.21 -42.46
CA THR A 122 -26.16 -7.34 -41.80
C THR A 122 -26.04 -8.51 -42.78
N ILE A 123 -24.85 -9.09 -42.86
CA ILE A 123 -24.53 -10.33 -43.56
C ILE A 123 -24.31 -11.40 -42.49
N ASP A 124 -25.24 -12.35 -42.38
CA ASP A 124 -25.24 -13.42 -41.39
C ASP A 124 -24.79 -14.74 -42.02
N GLY A 125 -23.71 -15.32 -41.51
CA GLY A 125 -23.16 -16.60 -41.95
C GLY A 125 -23.67 -17.82 -41.20
N THR A 126 -24.61 -17.65 -40.26
CA THR A 126 -25.16 -18.77 -39.48
C THR A 126 -25.93 -19.74 -40.38
N ASP A 127 -25.37 -20.94 -40.58
CA ASP A 127 -26.07 -22.06 -41.22
C ASP A 127 -27.37 -22.34 -40.44
N PRO A 128 -28.56 -22.19 -41.06
CA PRO A 128 -29.86 -22.35 -40.38
C PRO A 128 -30.17 -23.79 -39.96
N ILE A 129 -29.37 -24.78 -40.39
CA ILE A 129 -29.53 -26.20 -40.09
C ILE A 129 -28.47 -26.66 -39.08
N THR A 130 -27.20 -26.31 -39.29
CA THR A 130 -26.08 -26.82 -38.47
C THR A 130 -25.56 -25.85 -37.42
N GLY A 131 -25.88 -24.55 -37.53
CA GLY A 131 -25.31 -23.49 -36.70
C GLY A 131 -23.81 -23.22 -36.94
N GLN A 132 -23.20 -23.86 -37.95
CA GLN A 132 -21.83 -23.56 -38.37
C GLN A 132 -21.77 -22.21 -39.11
N HIS A 133 -20.56 -21.64 -39.19
CA HIS A 133 -20.32 -20.39 -39.91
C HIS A 133 -20.00 -20.70 -41.39
N HIS A 134 -20.78 -20.15 -42.30
CA HIS A 134 -20.49 -20.16 -43.73
C HIS A 134 -19.24 -19.35 -44.08
N HIS A 135 -18.64 -19.68 -45.21
CA HIS A 135 -17.54 -18.93 -45.82
C HIS A 135 -18.07 -17.85 -46.78
N LEU A 136 -17.50 -16.64 -46.68
CA LEU A 136 -17.60 -15.59 -47.69
C LEU A 136 -16.18 -15.17 -48.10
N ASP A 137 -15.73 -15.69 -49.24
CA ASP A 137 -14.38 -15.49 -49.76
C ASP A 137 -14.39 -14.39 -50.83
N ILE A 138 -13.69 -13.29 -50.58
CA ILE A 138 -13.52 -12.17 -51.52
C ILE A 138 -12.12 -12.27 -52.14
N ILE A 139 -11.98 -13.12 -53.15
CA ILE A 139 -10.68 -13.55 -53.67
C ILE A 139 -10.60 -13.43 -55.20
N ASP A 140 -9.51 -12.81 -55.68
CA ASP A 140 -9.22 -12.70 -57.11
C ASP A 140 -7.82 -13.27 -57.44
N SER A 141 -7.73 -13.99 -58.56
CA SER A 141 -6.47 -14.39 -59.19
C SER A 141 -5.61 -13.21 -59.65
N LEU A 142 -6.22 -12.05 -59.91
CA LEU A 142 -5.57 -10.84 -60.42
C LEU A 142 -5.57 -9.74 -59.36
N VAL A 143 -4.62 -9.82 -58.41
CA VAL A 143 -4.42 -8.79 -57.37
C VAL A 143 -3.80 -7.51 -57.99
N ALA A 144 -4.62 -6.78 -58.75
CA ALA A 144 -4.27 -5.48 -59.30
C ALA A 144 -4.40 -4.38 -58.24
N THR A 145 -3.59 -3.32 -58.36
CA THR A 145 -3.69 -2.14 -57.48
C THR A 145 -5.08 -1.50 -57.62
N GLY A 146 -5.79 -1.37 -56.50
CA GLY A 146 -7.08 -0.67 -56.43
C GLY A 146 -8.34 -1.51 -56.66
N THR A 147 -8.28 -2.83 -56.50
CA THR A 147 -9.47 -3.71 -56.53
C THR A 147 -10.16 -3.84 -55.17
N THR A 148 -11.50 -3.95 -55.21
CA THR A 148 -12.37 -4.40 -54.11
C THR A 148 -13.77 -4.69 -54.67
N TYR A 149 -14.45 -5.71 -54.11
CA TYR A 149 -15.72 -6.23 -54.62
C TYR A 149 -16.94 -5.78 -53.81
N LEU A 150 -16.75 -5.38 -52.55
CA LEU A 150 -17.79 -4.74 -51.74
C LEU A 150 -17.47 -3.25 -51.61
N ASN A 151 -18.40 -2.40 -52.02
CA ASN A 151 -18.24 -0.96 -51.95
C ASN A 151 -19.44 -0.32 -51.23
N PHE A 152 -19.21 0.68 -50.38
CA PHE A 152 -20.30 1.49 -49.84
C PHE A 152 -20.99 2.26 -50.98
N GLY A 153 -22.31 2.17 -51.09
CA GLY A 153 -23.10 3.02 -51.99
C GLY A 153 -23.01 4.50 -51.60
N ALA A 154 -23.24 5.39 -52.57
CA ALA A 154 -22.96 6.83 -52.49
C ALA A 154 -23.68 7.62 -51.36
N ASN A 155 -24.59 6.98 -50.60
CA ASN A 155 -25.39 7.59 -49.53
C ASN A 155 -25.30 6.81 -48.20
N MET A 156 -24.28 5.96 -48.03
CA MET A 156 -24.11 5.08 -46.86
C MET A 156 -23.32 5.71 -45.69
N ALA A 157 -23.21 7.04 -45.66
CA ALA A 157 -22.61 7.78 -44.55
C ALA A 157 -23.42 7.57 -43.26
N GLY A 158 -22.74 7.34 -42.13
CA GLY A 158 -23.40 7.09 -40.84
C GLY A 158 -24.15 5.76 -40.74
N LYS A 159 -23.93 4.82 -41.67
CA LYS A 159 -24.55 3.47 -41.67
C LYS A 159 -23.57 2.40 -41.20
N THR A 160 -24.13 1.33 -40.64
CA THR A 160 -23.38 0.14 -40.24
C THR A 160 -23.51 -0.96 -41.29
N ILE A 161 -22.37 -1.54 -41.68
CA ILE A 161 -22.29 -2.85 -42.34
C ILE A 161 -21.81 -3.84 -41.31
N GLU A 162 -22.61 -4.86 -40.99
CA GLU A 162 -22.26 -5.93 -40.05
C GLU A 162 -21.98 -7.23 -40.81
N PHE A 163 -20.87 -7.88 -40.47
CA PHE A 163 -20.60 -9.27 -40.80
C PHE A 163 -20.71 -10.07 -39.50
N THR A 164 -21.61 -11.06 -39.44
CA THR A 164 -21.86 -11.84 -38.22
C THR A 164 -21.82 -13.34 -38.46
N ASN A 165 -21.20 -14.09 -37.54
CA ASN A 165 -21.09 -15.55 -37.56
C ASN A 165 -20.51 -16.10 -38.89
N LEU A 166 -19.40 -15.52 -39.34
CA LEU A 166 -18.81 -15.78 -40.67
C LEU A 166 -17.34 -16.22 -40.59
N LYS A 167 -16.93 -16.98 -41.60
CA LYS A 167 -15.53 -17.14 -41.99
C LYS A 167 -15.29 -16.30 -43.24
N LEU A 168 -14.28 -15.43 -43.20
CA LEU A 168 -13.99 -14.47 -44.25
C LEU A 168 -12.56 -14.65 -44.75
N THR A 169 -12.39 -14.71 -46.07
CA THR A 169 -11.06 -14.63 -46.72
C THR A 169 -11.02 -13.43 -47.65
N ASN A 170 -9.93 -12.66 -47.66
CA ASN A 170 -9.74 -11.61 -48.66
C ASN A 170 -8.29 -11.43 -49.12
N ASN A 171 -8.11 -11.22 -50.43
CA ASN A 171 -6.81 -10.90 -51.04
C ASN A 171 -6.77 -9.56 -51.81
N ASN A 172 -7.87 -8.79 -51.82
CA ASN A 172 -8.01 -7.55 -52.61
C ASN A 172 -7.29 -6.35 -51.99
N TYR A 173 -6.86 -5.41 -52.84
CA TYR A 173 -6.01 -4.30 -52.42
C TYR A 173 -6.60 -3.44 -51.30
N TYR A 174 -7.88 -3.06 -51.38
CA TYR A 174 -8.57 -2.21 -50.38
C TYR A 174 -9.35 -3.02 -49.32
N GLY A 175 -8.89 -4.23 -48.98
CA GLY A 175 -9.51 -5.03 -47.93
C GLY A 175 -10.94 -5.50 -48.23
N LEU A 176 -11.66 -5.84 -47.15
CA LEU A 176 -13.00 -6.45 -47.18
C LEU A 176 -14.08 -5.56 -47.83
N CYS A 177 -14.05 -4.24 -47.60
CA CYS A 177 -15.07 -3.29 -48.08
C CYS A 177 -14.51 -1.86 -48.12
N HIS A 178 -14.84 -1.09 -49.16
CA HIS A 178 -14.23 0.23 -49.44
C HIS A 178 -15.28 1.33 -49.80
N PRO A 179 -15.10 2.61 -49.44
CA PRO A 179 -15.98 3.69 -49.89
C PRO A 179 -15.77 4.12 -51.36
N VAL A 180 -16.85 4.43 -52.07
CA VAL A 180 -16.73 5.05 -53.42
C VAL A 180 -16.27 6.51 -53.30
N LEU A 181 -15.39 6.92 -54.22
CA LEU A 181 -14.55 8.13 -54.17
C LEU A 181 -15.24 9.48 -53.87
N ASP A 182 -16.55 9.62 -54.11
CA ASP A 182 -17.29 10.87 -53.90
C ASP A 182 -17.98 10.95 -52.51
N SER A 183 -18.05 9.83 -51.79
CA SER A 183 -18.76 9.70 -50.52
C SER A 183 -17.83 9.11 -49.44
N TYR A 184 -16.93 9.94 -48.91
CA TYR A 184 -16.17 9.62 -47.71
C TYR A 184 -17.09 9.09 -46.60
N SER A 185 -16.72 7.97 -45.95
CA SER A 185 -17.52 7.23 -44.95
C SER A 185 -17.63 7.96 -43.60
N LYS A 186 -18.02 9.24 -43.61
CA LYS A 186 -18.17 10.09 -42.42
C LYS A 186 -19.11 9.42 -41.41
N GLY A 187 -18.52 8.84 -40.36
CA GLY A 187 -19.24 8.14 -39.30
C GLY A 187 -19.84 6.77 -39.69
N SER A 188 -19.47 6.17 -40.82
CA SER A 188 -19.91 4.81 -41.15
C SER A 188 -19.11 3.77 -40.34
N THR A 189 -19.75 2.65 -40.01
CA THR A 189 -19.16 1.59 -39.20
C THR A 189 -19.11 0.26 -39.95
N LEU A 190 -17.96 -0.43 -39.87
CA LEU A 190 -17.83 -1.84 -40.23
C LEU A 190 -17.80 -2.64 -38.93
N LEU A 191 -18.83 -3.45 -38.67
CA LEU A 191 -18.94 -4.29 -37.48
C LEU A 191 -18.61 -5.75 -37.81
N LEU A 192 -17.68 -6.34 -37.06
CA LEU A 192 -17.31 -7.75 -37.13
C LEU A 192 -17.78 -8.45 -35.83
N ASN A 193 -18.65 -9.44 -35.97
CA ASN A 193 -19.38 -10.04 -34.86
C ASN A 193 -19.29 -11.58 -34.89
N ASN A 194 -18.47 -12.20 -34.04
CA ASN A 194 -18.11 -13.63 -34.13
C ASN A 194 -17.49 -14.03 -35.49
N VAL A 195 -16.51 -13.26 -35.98
CA VAL A 195 -15.89 -13.43 -37.30
C VAL A 195 -14.47 -14.01 -37.21
N GLU A 196 -14.20 -15.05 -38.00
CA GLU A 196 -12.85 -15.49 -38.32
C GLU A 196 -12.45 -14.88 -39.68
N TYR A 197 -11.53 -13.93 -39.69
CA TYR A 197 -11.06 -13.24 -40.89
C TYR A 197 -9.59 -13.51 -41.15
N THR A 198 -9.28 -14.05 -42.33
CA THR A 198 -7.92 -14.23 -42.82
C THR A 198 -7.69 -13.39 -44.07
N SER A 199 -6.55 -12.68 -44.12
CA SER A 199 -6.15 -11.91 -45.28
C SER A 199 -4.69 -12.13 -45.67
N ASN A 200 -4.45 -12.13 -46.97
CA ASN A 200 -3.13 -12.00 -47.59
C ASN A 200 -3.07 -10.77 -48.52
N ALA A 201 -4.00 -9.83 -48.31
CA ALA A 201 -4.14 -8.60 -49.07
C ALA A 201 -3.02 -7.59 -48.82
N ALA A 202 -2.93 -6.60 -49.71
CA ALA A 202 -2.11 -5.42 -49.53
C ALA A 202 -2.59 -4.55 -48.34
N GLN A 203 -3.91 -4.43 -48.13
CA GLN A 203 -4.52 -3.87 -46.92
C GLN A 203 -5.62 -4.84 -46.47
N ALA A 204 -5.68 -5.22 -45.19
CA ALA A 204 -6.68 -6.20 -44.75
C ALA A 204 -8.06 -5.56 -44.60
N LEU A 205 -8.14 -4.40 -43.97
CA LEU A 205 -9.36 -3.61 -43.79
C LEU A 205 -9.04 -2.13 -44.05
N HIS A 206 -9.89 -1.46 -44.82
CA HIS A 206 -9.68 -0.07 -45.24
C HIS A 206 -11.00 0.70 -45.21
N LEU A 207 -11.24 1.42 -44.11
CA LEU A 207 -12.47 2.20 -43.93
C LEU A 207 -12.15 3.68 -43.70
N ILE A 208 -11.95 4.41 -44.79
CA ILE A 208 -11.59 5.83 -44.79
C ILE A 208 -12.54 6.65 -43.90
N TYR A 209 -12.00 7.19 -42.79
CA TYR A 209 -12.68 8.01 -41.77
C TYR A 209 -13.82 7.34 -40.99
N GLY A 210 -14.03 6.04 -41.16
CA GLY A 210 -15.04 5.28 -40.41
C GLY A 210 -14.49 4.64 -39.13
N VAL A 211 -15.35 3.87 -38.49
CA VAL A 211 -15.05 3.06 -37.30
C VAL A 211 -15.07 1.59 -37.69
N ILE A 212 -14.06 0.82 -37.28
CA ILE A 212 -14.11 -0.65 -37.35
C ILE A 212 -14.40 -1.15 -35.94
N ALA A 213 -15.55 -1.81 -35.78
CA ALA A 213 -16.06 -2.28 -34.51
C ALA A 213 -16.01 -3.81 -34.42
N PHE A 214 -15.81 -4.32 -33.21
CA PHE A 214 -15.74 -5.75 -32.91
C PHE A 214 -16.70 -6.09 -31.78
N SER A 215 -17.44 -7.20 -31.92
CA SER A 215 -18.24 -7.78 -30.84
C SER A 215 -18.16 -9.31 -30.86
N GLY A 216 -18.38 -9.95 -29.71
CA GLY A 216 -18.32 -11.41 -29.64
C GLY A 216 -16.89 -11.94 -29.83
N ASN A 217 -16.74 -13.09 -30.47
CA ASN A 217 -15.46 -13.81 -30.57
C ASN A 217 -14.83 -13.69 -31.96
N ASN A 218 -13.90 -12.75 -32.15
CA ASN A 218 -13.27 -12.48 -33.44
C ASN A 218 -11.80 -12.92 -33.48
N THR A 219 -11.38 -13.44 -34.63
CA THR A 219 -9.96 -13.69 -34.93
C THR A 219 -9.64 -13.07 -36.28
N ILE A 220 -8.72 -12.11 -36.28
CA ILE A 220 -8.29 -11.32 -37.44
C ILE A 220 -6.82 -11.64 -37.71
N THR A 221 -6.48 -12.11 -38.91
CA THR A 221 -5.11 -12.50 -39.26
C THR A 221 -4.71 -12.00 -40.64
N GLN A 222 -3.81 -11.01 -40.72
CA GLN A 222 -3.15 -10.63 -41.97
C GLN A 222 -1.75 -11.24 -42.09
N THR A 223 -1.51 -11.89 -43.23
CA THR A 223 -0.23 -12.49 -43.61
C THR A 223 0.40 -11.77 -44.81
N ASN A 224 1.55 -11.14 -44.57
CA ASN A 224 2.58 -10.77 -45.56
C ASN A 224 2.09 -10.08 -46.86
N GLY A 225 1.64 -8.83 -46.75
CA GLY A 225 1.31 -7.96 -47.89
C GLY A 225 2.33 -6.83 -48.11
N ILE A 226 2.62 -6.47 -49.37
CA ILE A 226 3.65 -5.46 -49.73
C ILE A 226 3.35 -4.05 -49.17
N TYR A 227 2.06 -3.71 -49.02
CA TYR A 227 1.59 -2.43 -48.44
C TYR A 227 0.87 -2.62 -47.10
N SER A 228 1.08 -3.76 -46.44
CA SER A 228 0.35 -4.23 -45.25
C SER A 228 0.14 -3.15 -44.20
N GLN A 229 -1.09 -2.65 -44.18
CA GLN A 229 -1.77 -2.08 -43.02
C GLN A 229 -2.94 -3.01 -42.76
N GLU A 230 -3.10 -3.46 -41.51
CA GLU A 230 -4.30 -4.21 -41.13
C GLU A 230 -5.52 -3.30 -41.21
N PHE A 231 -5.39 -2.07 -40.70
CA PHE A 231 -6.43 -1.05 -40.65
C PHE A 231 -5.91 0.22 -41.33
N ALA A 232 -6.01 0.26 -42.65
CA ALA A 232 -5.66 1.42 -43.43
C ALA A 232 -6.66 2.56 -43.20
N GLU A 233 -6.14 3.78 -43.03
CA GLU A 233 -6.85 5.08 -43.11
C GLU A 233 -8.15 5.19 -42.26
N THR A 234 -8.24 4.33 -41.25
CA THR A 234 -9.40 4.15 -40.38
C THR A 234 -9.33 5.12 -39.21
N GLY A 235 -10.47 5.68 -38.80
CA GLY A 235 -10.50 6.67 -37.72
C GLY A 235 -10.28 6.04 -36.34
N ARG A 236 -10.93 4.90 -36.06
CA ARG A 236 -10.91 4.25 -34.74
C ARG A 236 -11.26 2.76 -34.79
N LEU A 237 -10.73 2.00 -33.84
CA LEU A 237 -11.15 0.63 -33.52
C LEU A 237 -11.94 0.60 -32.21
N ASP A 238 -13.15 0.04 -32.25
CA ASP A 238 -14.04 -0.06 -31.08
C ASP A 238 -14.28 -1.55 -30.73
N PHE A 239 -13.95 -1.96 -29.50
CA PHE A 239 -14.13 -3.33 -29.02
C PHE A 239 -15.27 -3.38 -28.00
N ASN A 240 -16.45 -3.82 -28.44
CA ASN A 240 -17.74 -3.67 -27.75
C ASN A 240 -18.17 -4.90 -26.93
N GLY A 241 -17.20 -5.71 -26.47
CA GLY A 241 -17.42 -6.92 -25.66
C GLY A 241 -17.06 -8.22 -26.38
N GLY A 242 -16.78 -9.27 -25.60
CA GLY A 242 -16.29 -10.56 -26.12
C GLY A 242 -14.76 -10.61 -26.24
N THR A 243 -14.24 -11.52 -27.05
CA THR A 243 -12.79 -11.72 -27.24
C THR A 243 -12.38 -11.41 -28.68
N THR A 244 -11.39 -10.54 -28.90
CA THR A 244 -10.84 -10.28 -30.24
C THR A 244 -9.34 -10.45 -30.27
N THR A 245 -8.86 -11.33 -31.16
CA THR A 245 -7.42 -11.52 -31.43
C THR A 245 -7.08 -10.96 -32.81
N ILE A 246 -6.06 -10.11 -32.89
CA ILE A 246 -5.54 -9.53 -34.13
C ILE A 246 -4.06 -9.94 -34.28
N ASN A 247 -3.74 -10.62 -35.38
CA ASN A 247 -2.39 -11.09 -35.73
C ASN A 247 -1.95 -10.49 -37.08
N HIS A 248 -1.13 -9.45 -37.04
CA HIS A 248 -0.67 -8.73 -38.22
C HIS A 248 0.81 -9.02 -38.50
N THR A 249 1.13 -9.59 -39.66
CA THR A 249 2.51 -9.72 -40.15
C THR A 249 2.70 -8.90 -41.43
N GLY A 250 3.25 -7.70 -41.28
CA GLY A 250 3.42 -6.75 -42.38
C GLY A 250 4.86 -6.59 -42.88
N SER A 251 5.03 -6.23 -44.16
CA SER A 251 6.36 -6.15 -44.82
C SER A 251 6.85 -4.73 -45.12
N GLY A 252 6.31 -3.71 -44.44
CA GLY A 252 6.69 -2.30 -44.65
C GLY A 252 6.49 -1.40 -43.43
N THR A 253 6.89 -0.13 -43.54
CA THR A 253 6.90 0.85 -42.43
C THR A 253 5.50 1.38 -42.03
N TYR A 254 4.43 0.83 -42.61
CA TYR A 254 3.07 1.37 -42.50
C TYR A 254 2.30 0.98 -41.24
N GLY A 255 2.85 0.13 -40.36
CA GLY A 255 2.23 -0.20 -39.06
C GLY A 255 0.93 -1.00 -39.14
N LEU A 256 0.19 -1.06 -38.03
CA LEU A 256 -1.09 -1.75 -37.91
C LEU A 256 -2.27 -0.86 -38.30
N LEU A 257 -2.37 0.31 -37.67
CA LEU A 257 -3.54 1.21 -37.73
C LEU A 257 -3.10 2.63 -38.10
N ARG A 258 -3.31 3.01 -39.36
CA ARG A 258 -3.00 4.36 -39.86
C ARG A 258 -4.23 5.25 -39.77
N VAL A 259 -4.17 6.27 -38.90
CA VAL A 259 -5.20 7.31 -38.81
C VAL A 259 -4.81 8.49 -39.70
N ASP A 260 -5.67 8.88 -40.64
CA ASP A 260 -5.45 10.07 -41.50
C ASP A 260 -6.43 11.21 -41.23
N GLN A 261 -7.64 10.94 -40.72
CA GLN A 261 -8.58 11.98 -40.25
C GLN A 261 -9.29 11.58 -38.95
N VAL A 262 -9.79 12.57 -38.21
CA VAL A 262 -10.56 12.40 -36.98
C VAL A 262 -11.99 11.91 -37.32
N PRO A 263 -12.53 10.90 -36.62
CA PRO A 263 -13.93 10.49 -36.72
C PRO A 263 -14.90 11.66 -36.58
N THR A 264 -15.97 11.66 -37.37
CA THR A 264 -17.00 12.73 -37.33
C THR A 264 -18.02 12.56 -36.20
N ASP A 265 -17.89 11.52 -35.37
CA ASP A 265 -18.78 11.22 -34.23
C ASP A 265 -18.39 11.98 -32.94
N GLY A 266 -17.25 12.68 -32.94
CA GLY A 266 -16.76 13.44 -31.79
C GLY A 266 -15.96 12.61 -30.77
N VAL A 267 -15.74 11.32 -31.02
CA VAL A 267 -14.92 10.44 -30.17
C VAL A 267 -13.51 10.33 -30.76
N ALA A 268 -12.51 10.46 -29.89
CA ALA A 268 -11.09 10.51 -30.26
C ALA A 268 -10.65 9.32 -31.12
N PRO A 269 -9.82 9.52 -32.17
CA PRO A 269 -9.30 8.44 -32.99
C PRO A 269 -8.35 7.54 -32.18
N GLY A 270 -8.20 6.28 -32.59
CA GLY A 270 -7.32 5.31 -31.94
C GLY A 270 -8.00 3.99 -31.59
N ILE A 271 -7.86 3.54 -30.34
CA ILE A 271 -8.40 2.26 -29.83
C ILE A 271 -9.28 2.53 -28.60
N GLN A 272 -10.52 2.05 -28.63
CA GLN A 272 -11.45 2.08 -27.49
C GLN A 272 -11.87 0.64 -27.15
N VAL A 273 -11.70 0.24 -25.89
CA VAL A 273 -12.07 -1.10 -25.39
C VAL A 273 -13.12 -0.93 -24.29
N ALA A 274 -14.29 -1.53 -24.50
CA ALA A 274 -15.46 -1.40 -23.63
C ALA A 274 -15.49 -2.47 -22.52
N ASP A 275 -16.56 -2.43 -21.73
CA ASP A 275 -16.80 -3.30 -20.58
C ASP A 275 -16.80 -4.79 -20.99
N GLY A 276 -16.11 -5.63 -20.22
CA GLY A 276 -15.97 -7.06 -20.50
C GLY A 276 -15.28 -7.46 -21.82
N ALA A 277 -14.74 -6.52 -22.61
CA ALA A 277 -14.04 -6.82 -23.85
C ALA A 277 -12.57 -7.21 -23.62
N LYS A 278 -12.12 -8.29 -24.25
CA LYS A 278 -10.74 -8.81 -24.16
C LYS A 278 -10.07 -8.77 -25.52
N VAL A 279 -8.96 -8.05 -25.63
CA VAL A 279 -8.34 -7.73 -26.91
C VAL A 279 -6.85 -8.10 -26.86
N ALA A 280 -6.41 -8.92 -27.82
CA ALA A 280 -5.01 -9.28 -28.00
C ALA A 280 -4.53 -8.84 -29.39
N ILE A 281 -3.58 -7.91 -29.45
CA ILE A 281 -3.03 -7.38 -30.70
C ILE A 281 -1.56 -7.76 -30.79
N THR A 282 -1.21 -8.59 -31.77
CA THR A 282 0.18 -8.94 -32.10
C THR A 282 0.54 -8.40 -33.48
N THR A 283 1.61 -7.61 -33.57
CA THR A 283 2.14 -7.08 -34.83
C THR A 283 3.66 -7.10 -34.85
N ASN A 284 4.26 -7.38 -36.01
CA ASN A 284 5.72 -7.24 -36.19
C ASN A 284 6.17 -5.79 -36.41
N ASN A 285 5.24 -4.85 -36.60
CA ASN A 285 5.50 -3.43 -36.86
C ASN A 285 5.03 -2.54 -35.70
N ALA A 286 4.88 -1.24 -35.94
CA ALA A 286 4.29 -0.31 -34.98
C ALA A 286 2.75 -0.48 -34.90
N ILE A 287 2.13 -0.14 -33.77
CA ILE A 287 0.65 -0.09 -33.67
C ILE A 287 0.15 1.12 -34.47
N PHE A 288 0.54 2.33 -34.05
CA PHE A 288 0.28 3.57 -34.77
C PHE A 288 1.55 4.00 -35.53
N PRO A 289 1.54 3.98 -36.87
CA PRO A 289 2.63 4.46 -37.71
C PRO A 289 2.66 6.00 -37.73
N THR A 290 3.46 6.56 -38.64
CA THR A 290 3.39 7.98 -39.00
C THR A 290 2.01 8.30 -39.60
N VAL A 291 1.29 9.22 -38.94
CA VAL A 291 -0.08 9.61 -39.29
C VAL A 291 -0.13 10.82 -40.20
N GLY A 292 -1.29 11.04 -40.83
CA GLY A 292 -1.55 12.20 -41.68
C GLY A 292 -1.38 13.56 -40.97
N LEU A 293 -0.96 14.56 -41.74
CA LEU A 293 -0.89 15.95 -41.29
C LEU A 293 -2.29 16.44 -40.88
N GLY A 294 -2.45 16.84 -39.62
CA GLY A 294 -3.70 17.42 -39.10
C GLY A 294 -4.38 16.64 -37.98
N ILE A 295 -3.88 15.47 -37.57
CA ILE A 295 -4.40 14.72 -36.41
C ILE A 295 -3.91 15.34 -35.08
N PRO A 296 -4.80 15.89 -34.22
CA PRO A 296 -4.40 16.58 -33.00
C PRO A 296 -4.07 15.64 -31.82
N HIS A 297 -4.55 14.40 -31.83
CA HIS A 297 -4.26 13.35 -30.83
C HIS A 297 -4.73 11.99 -31.35
N ILE A 298 -4.22 10.90 -30.77
CA ILE A 298 -4.67 9.52 -30.99
C ILE A 298 -4.63 8.79 -29.65
N ASP A 299 -5.73 8.18 -29.24
CA ASP A 299 -5.91 7.73 -27.87
C ASP A 299 -6.03 6.20 -27.77
N ILE A 300 -5.54 5.66 -26.65
CA ILE A 300 -5.82 4.29 -26.24
C ILE A 300 -6.63 4.36 -24.95
N GLU A 301 -7.86 3.86 -24.98
CA GLU A 301 -8.74 3.86 -23.81
C GLU A 301 -9.34 2.46 -23.58
N SER A 302 -9.26 1.98 -22.34
CA SER A 302 -9.96 0.76 -21.90
C SER A 302 -10.81 1.11 -20.69
N LYS A 303 -12.09 0.71 -20.73
CA LYS A 303 -13.13 1.18 -19.81
C LYS A 303 -14.03 0.03 -19.40
N GLY A 304 -14.29 -0.10 -18.11
CA GLY A 304 -15.20 -1.09 -17.56
C GLY A 304 -14.49 -2.33 -17.00
N THR A 305 -15.24 -3.10 -16.23
CA THR A 305 -14.71 -4.19 -15.41
C THR A 305 -14.43 -5.41 -16.27
N GLY A 306 -13.19 -5.90 -16.21
CA GLY A 306 -12.75 -7.01 -17.06
C GLY A 306 -12.52 -6.63 -18.52
N SER A 307 -12.50 -5.32 -18.83
CA SER A 307 -11.93 -4.77 -20.05
C SER A 307 -10.41 -4.99 -20.02
N ASP A 308 -9.83 -5.59 -21.05
CA ASP A 308 -8.41 -5.90 -21.13
C ASP A 308 -7.88 -5.71 -22.56
N LEU A 309 -6.85 -4.88 -22.71
CA LEU A 309 -6.12 -4.65 -23.95
C LEU A 309 -4.67 -5.08 -23.80
N THR A 310 -4.29 -6.20 -24.41
CA THR A 310 -2.90 -6.65 -24.52
C THR A 310 -2.34 -6.38 -25.91
N MET A 311 -1.20 -5.69 -25.96
CA MET A 311 -0.44 -5.37 -27.18
C MET A 311 0.96 -6.01 -27.15
N ASN A 312 1.37 -6.54 -28.30
CA ASN A 312 2.68 -7.12 -28.57
C ASN A 312 3.17 -6.58 -29.92
N ALA A 313 4.02 -5.55 -29.89
CA ALA A 313 4.56 -4.89 -31.07
C ALA A 313 6.03 -5.26 -31.30
N GLY A 314 6.39 -5.51 -32.55
CA GLY A 314 7.79 -5.63 -32.99
C GLY A 314 8.52 -4.29 -33.05
N ALA A 315 7.79 -3.17 -33.03
CA ALA A 315 8.33 -1.81 -32.99
C ALA A 315 7.61 -0.96 -31.93
N GLN A 316 7.51 0.35 -32.15
CA GLN A 316 6.90 1.30 -31.22
C GLN A 316 5.36 1.24 -31.17
N ILE A 317 4.76 1.70 -30.08
CA ILE A 317 3.28 1.83 -30.01
C ILE A 317 2.82 3.07 -30.78
N PHE A 318 3.34 4.25 -30.44
CA PHE A 318 3.00 5.53 -31.09
C PHE A 318 4.18 6.09 -31.90
N ASN A 319 3.99 6.28 -33.21
CA ASN A 319 4.92 6.97 -34.13
C ASN A 319 4.29 8.21 -34.78
N VAL A 320 3.51 8.95 -34.00
CA VAL A 320 2.64 10.06 -34.44
C VAL A 320 3.46 11.34 -34.70
N THR A 321 3.45 11.88 -35.91
CA THR A 321 4.22 13.10 -36.26
C THR A 321 3.40 14.37 -36.06
N GLY A 322 3.89 15.28 -35.21
CA GLY A 322 3.30 16.59 -34.94
C GLY A 322 3.23 16.89 -33.44
N ASN A 323 2.54 17.98 -33.09
CA ASN A 323 2.15 18.27 -31.69
C ASN A 323 0.88 17.47 -31.34
N SER A 324 0.94 16.16 -31.50
CA SER A 324 -0.20 15.27 -31.24
C SER A 324 -0.27 14.92 -29.76
N GLY A 325 -1.39 15.22 -29.12
CA GLY A 325 -1.61 15.05 -27.70
C GLY A 325 -2.27 13.74 -27.32
N SER A 326 -1.68 12.61 -27.68
CA SER A 326 -2.21 11.28 -27.35
C SER A 326 -2.35 11.05 -25.84
N LYS A 327 -3.43 10.38 -25.40
CA LYS A 327 -3.57 9.85 -24.03
C LYS A 327 -3.68 8.32 -24.00
N THR A 328 -3.30 7.73 -22.87
CA THR A 328 -3.53 6.31 -22.54
C THR A 328 -4.29 6.22 -21.22
N VAL A 329 -5.49 5.63 -21.23
CA VAL A 329 -6.40 5.65 -20.05
C VAL A 329 -7.00 4.28 -19.78
N ALA A 330 -6.85 3.78 -18.56
CA ALA A 330 -7.58 2.62 -18.03
C ALA A 330 -8.51 3.07 -16.89
N THR A 331 -9.81 2.74 -16.95
CA THR A 331 -10.76 3.14 -15.91
C THR A 331 -11.87 2.11 -15.61
N ASN A 332 -12.30 2.07 -14.34
CA ASN A 332 -13.41 1.25 -13.82
C ASN A 332 -13.20 -0.27 -13.90
N GLY A 333 -12.04 -0.77 -13.46
CA GLY A 333 -11.70 -2.21 -13.48
C GLY A 333 -11.06 -2.69 -14.79
N ALA A 334 -10.47 -1.76 -15.55
CA ALA A 334 -9.93 -1.98 -16.87
C ALA A 334 -8.40 -2.18 -16.86
N SER A 335 -7.86 -2.84 -17.89
CA SER A 335 -6.43 -3.12 -18.03
C SER A 335 -5.86 -2.78 -19.41
N ILE A 336 -4.68 -2.16 -19.45
CA ILE A 336 -3.88 -1.97 -20.67
C ILE A 336 -2.48 -2.52 -20.44
N SER A 337 -2.08 -3.50 -21.25
CA SER A 337 -0.79 -4.17 -21.17
C SER A 337 -0.02 -4.08 -22.48
N VAL A 338 1.21 -3.57 -22.45
CA VAL A 338 2.21 -3.75 -23.53
C VAL A 338 3.21 -4.81 -23.06
N THR A 339 3.10 -6.02 -23.61
CA THR A 339 3.99 -7.15 -23.28
C THR A 339 5.30 -7.10 -24.07
N LYS A 340 5.30 -6.38 -25.20
CA LYS A 340 6.47 -6.12 -26.02
C LYS A 340 6.25 -4.84 -26.84
N GLY A 341 7.26 -4.00 -26.89
CA GLY A 341 7.38 -2.87 -27.81
C GLY A 341 8.78 -2.28 -27.71
N THR A 342 9.25 -1.56 -28.72
CA THR A 342 10.55 -0.86 -28.63
C THR A 342 10.40 0.39 -27.77
N ASN A 343 9.62 1.36 -28.25
CA ASN A 343 9.31 2.61 -27.54
C ASN A 343 7.78 2.76 -27.41
N PHE A 344 7.29 3.40 -26.34
CA PHE A 344 5.87 3.70 -26.25
C PHE A 344 5.53 4.92 -27.11
N TYR A 345 6.17 6.07 -26.85
CA TYR A 345 6.11 7.27 -27.69
C TYR A 345 7.44 7.51 -28.42
N GLN A 346 7.49 7.18 -29.71
CA GLN A 346 8.64 7.41 -30.60
C GLN A 346 8.77 8.89 -31.02
N THR A 347 7.63 9.57 -31.17
CA THR A 347 7.49 10.97 -31.60
C THR A 347 6.33 11.65 -30.85
N GLY A 348 6.17 12.96 -31.04
CA GLY A 348 5.20 13.78 -30.33
C GLY A 348 5.79 14.41 -29.07
N ASN A 349 5.48 15.68 -28.81
CA ASN A 349 6.09 16.48 -27.74
C ASN A 349 5.11 16.92 -26.63
N THR A 350 3.83 16.54 -26.76
CA THR A 350 2.72 17.10 -25.96
C THR A 350 1.70 16.01 -25.58
N ASN A 351 2.17 14.80 -25.26
CA ASN A 351 1.28 13.69 -24.86
C ASN A 351 0.42 14.10 -23.65
N GLN A 352 -0.88 13.82 -23.67
CA GLN A 352 -1.84 14.44 -22.74
C GLN A 352 -1.90 13.77 -21.36
N THR A 353 -1.83 12.44 -21.26
CA THR A 353 -1.74 11.72 -19.98
C THR A 353 -1.48 10.21 -20.14
N ILE A 354 -0.90 9.58 -19.11
CA ILE A 354 -1.08 8.15 -18.81
C ILE A 354 -1.84 8.06 -17.48
N ASN A 355 -3.07 7.54 -17.49
CA ASN A 355 -3.98 7.61 -16.34
C ASN A 355 -4.66 6.27 -16.02
N ALA A 356 -4.59 5.81 -14.78
CA ALA A 356 -5.29 4.62 -14.27
C ALA A 356 -6.19 4.99 -13.09
N THR A 357 -7.50 4.73 -13.18
CA THR A 357 -8.49 5.13 -12.15
C THR A 357 -9.51 4.04 -11.83
N ASN A 358 -10.04 4.02 -10.60
CA ASN A 358 -11.06 3.07 -10.15
C ASN A 358 -10.67 1.60 -10.41
N ASN A 359 -9.75 1.05 -9.61
CA ASN A 359 -9.29 -0.36 -9.68
C ASN A 359 -8.72 -0.77 -11.05
N SER A 360 -8.01 0.12 -11.73
CA SER A 360 -7.51 -0.13 -13.10
C SER A 360 -5.99 -0.27 -13.16
N HIS A 361 -5.50 -0.94 -14.20
CA HIS A 361 -4.09 -1.30 -14.33
C HIS A 361 -3.50 -0.90 -15.69
N ILE A 362 -2.30 -0.30 -15.70
CA ILE A 362 -1.51 -0.08 -16.90
C ILE A 362 -0.13 -0.72 -16.70
N ASN A 363 0.28 -1.63 -17.58
CA ASN A 363 1.56 -2.35 -17.50
C ASN A 363 2.32 -2.24 -18.84
N LEU A 364 3.46 -1.55 -18.86
CA LEU A 364 4.23 -1.29 -20.08
C LEU A 364 5.64 -1.90 -20.00
N GLN A 365 5.93 -2.92 -20.81
CA GLN A 365 7.24 -3.54 -20.93
C GLN A 365 7.89 -3.19 -22.28
N LEU A 366 9.00 -2.43 -22.22
CA LEU A 366 9.60 -1.77 -23.37
C LEU A 366 11.09 -2.11 -23.52
N SER A 367 11.51 -2.54 -24.70
CA SER A 367 12.92 -2.79 -25.05
C SER A 367 13.68 -1.51 -25.44
N GLY A 368 13.19 -0.37 -24.98
CA GLY A 368 13.65 0.98 -25.30
C GLY A 368 13.15 1.94 -24.25
N VAL A 369 12.36 2.96 -24.63
CA VAL A 369 11.99 4.11 -23.78
C VAL A 369 10.48 4.39 -23.76
N LEU A 370 9.97 4.99 -22.68
CA LEU A 370 8.57 5.47 -22.63
C LEU A 370 8.41 6.71 -23.52
N TYR A 371 9.30 7.70 -23.36
CA TYR A 371 9.31 8.94 -24.16
C TYR A 371 10.67 9.12 -24.87
N ASN A 372 10.66 9.04 -26.21
CA ASN A 372 11.86 9.24 -27.01
C ASN A 372 12.16 10.73 -27.28
N LEU A 373 11.13 11.57 -27.42
CA LEU A 373 11.25 13.02 -27.59
C LEU A 373 10.86 13.80 -26.32
N ALA A 374 11.21 15.08 -26.30
CA ALA A 374 10.93 16.00 -25.21
C ALA A 374 9.42 16.14 -24.97
N GLN A 375 8.96 16.02 -23.74
CA GLN A 375 7.55 16.17 -23.38
C GLN A 375 7.28 17.47 -22.62
N THR A 376 6.10 18.04 -22.87
CA THR A 376 5.51 19.12 -22.08
C THR A 376 4.06 18.78 -21.79
N GLN A 377 3.62 18.97 -20.54
CA GLN A 377 2.24 18.69 -20.10
C GLN A 377 1.80 17.22 -20.27
N ALA A 378 2.67 16.27 -19.92
CA ALA A 378 2.43 14.82 -19.96
C ALA A 378 2.29 14.19 -18.56
N PRO A 379 1.23 14.49 -17.79
CA PRO A 379 1.01 13.93 -16.46
C PRO A 379 0.79 12.41 -16.46
N MET A 380 1.34 11.74 -15.46
CA MET A 380 1.08 10.35 -15.14
C MET A 380 0.33 10.26 -13.80
N HIS A 381 -0.80 9.56 -13.77
CA HIS A 381 -1.68 9.57 -12.61
C HIS A 381 -2.32 8.21 -12.33
N ALA A 382 -2.21 7.73 -11.10
CA ALA A 382 -2.91 6.54 -10.62
C ALA A 382 -3.78 6.92 -9.42
N ALA A 383 -5.09 6.65 -9.48
CA ALA A 383 -6.01 6.94 -8.38
C ALA A 383 -7.03 5.83 -8.11
N GLN A 384 -7.54 5.80 -6.87
CA GLN A 384 -8.64 4.92 -6.45
C GLN A 384 -8.29 3.43 -6.65
N ASN A 385 -7.31 2.95 -5.87
CA ASN A 385 -6.82 1.56 -5.87
C ASN A 385 -6.32 1.09 -7.25
N SER A 386 -5.65 1.97 -8.01
CA SER A 386 -5.15 1.68 -9.36
C SER A 386 -3.63 1.49 -9.42
N THR A 387 -3.12 0.90 -10.50
CA THR A 387 -1.68 0.62 -10.67
C THR A 387 -1.15 1.06 -12.03
N ILE A 388 0.02 1.71 -12.05
CA ILE A 388 0.81 1.93 -13.26
C ILE A 388 2.21 1.32 -13.06
N ASP A 389 2.52 0.27 -13.82
CA ASP A 389 3.82 -0.39 -13.85
C ASP A 389 4.50 -0.15 -15.21
N ILE A 390 5.70 0.43 -15.21
CA ILE A 390 6.45 0.67 -16.45
C ILE A 390 7.89 0.18 -16.28
N LYS A 391 8.31 -0.69 -17.19
CA LYS A 391 9.69 -1.18 -17.30
C LYS A 391 10.30 -0.83 -18.65
N THR A 392 11.48 -0.24 -18.61
CA THR A 392 12.28 0.17 -19.77
C THR A 392 13.69 -0.40 -19.67
N THR A 393 14.31 -0.73 -20.81
CA THR A 393 15.73 -1.13 -20.88
C THR A 393 16.63 0.05 -21.25
N GLY A 394 16.12 0.99 -22.05
CA GLY A 394 16.66 2.35 -22.17
C GLY A 394 16.11 3.25 -21.05
N PRO A 395 16.33 4.57 -21.13
CA PRO A 395 15.75 5.49 -20.17
C PRO A 395 14.22 5.52 -20.19
N LEU A 396 13.56 5.87 -19.08
CA LEU A 396 12.11 6.12 -19.11
C LEU A 396 11.82 7.32 -20.02
N SER A 397 12.51 8.44 -19.80
CA SER A 397 12.55 9.56 -20.74
C SER A 397 13.95 9.76 -21.29
N ASN A 398 14.09 9.67 -22.62
CA ASN A 398 15.34 9.90 -23.32
C ASN A 398 15.70 11.41 -23.40
N SER A 399 14.69 12.27 -23.33
CA SER A 399 14.78 13.72 -23.50
C SER A 399 14.10 14.47 -22.33
N SER A 400 13.88 15.79 -22.45
CA SER A 400 13.35 16.62 -21.37
C SER A 400 11.89 16.32 -21.02
N GLN A 401 11.50 16.60 -19.78
CA GLN A 401 10.16 16.47 -19.23
C GLN A 401 9.81 17.79 -18.53
N THR A 402 8.81 18.51 -19.03
CA THR A 402 8.39 19.81 -18.49
C THR A 402 6.92 19.77 -18.08
N LYS A 403 6.56 20.26 -16.89
CA LYS A 403 5.15 20.33 -16.42
C LYS A 403 4.40 18.99 -16.50
N SER A 404 5.07 17.88 -16.22
CA SER A 404 4.58 16.51 -16.48
C SER A 404 4.50 15.69 -15.19
N PRO A 405 3.67 16.09 -14.21
CA PRO A 405 3.69 15.53 -12.85
C PRO A 405 3.38 14.03 -12.81
N ILE A 406 3.92 13.34 -11.79
CA ILE A 406 3.72 11.91 -11.55
C ILE A 406 3.07 11.73 -10.19
N THR A 407 1.80 11.33 -10.14
CA THR A 407 0.99 11.33 -8.91
C THR A 407 0.28 10.00 -8.69
N ALA A 408 0.46 9.42 -7.50
CA ALA A 408 -0.32 8.28 -7.01
C ALA A 408 -1.19 8.74 -5.82
N ASP A 409 -2.51 8.54 -5.90
CA ASP A 409 -3.48 8.96 -4.89
C ASP A 409 -4.49 7.86 -4.53
N GLN A 410 -5.09 7.92 -3.34
CA GLN A 410 -6.15 7.02 -2.87
C GLN A 410 -5.82 5.53 -3.07
N GLU A 411 -4.92 5.00 -2.24
CA GLU A 411 -4.52 3.58 -2.19
C GLU A 411 -3.91 3.05 -3.51
N SER A 412 -3.31 3.93 -4.34
CA SER A 412 -2.79 3.57 -5.67
C SER A 412 -1.27 3.39 -5.70
N THR A 413 -0.75 2.74 -6.75
CA THR A 413 0.68 2.47 -6.91
C THR A 413 1.21 2.89 -8.29
N ILE A 414 2.38 3.52 -8.34
CA ILE A 414 3.16 3.72 -9.58
C ILE A 414 4.57 3.15 -9.40
N ASN A 415 4.98 2.20 -10.25
CA ASN A 415 6.34 1.67 -10.28
C ASN A 415 7.00 1.95 -11.63
N LEU A 416 8.08 2.75 -11.61
CA LEU A 416 8.85 3.14 -12.79
C LEU A 416 10.26 2.55 -12.69
N THR A 417 10.59 1.62 -13.58
CA THR A 417 11.88 0.92 -13.62
C THR A 417 12.58 1.12 -14.95
N SER A 418 13.86 1.47 -14.91
CA SER A 418 14.76 1.53 -16.05
C SER A 418 16.04 0.75 -15.77
N ASP A 419 16.52 -0.05 -16.72
CA ASP A 419 17.86 -0.67 -16.66
C ASP A 419 18.99 0.36 -16.97
N SER A 420 18.62 1.63 -17.22
CA SER A 420 19.49 2.77 -17.52
C SER A 420 19.17 3.94 -16.57
N ASN A 421 19.31 5.19 -17.02
CA ASN A 421 18.84 6.37 -16.30
C ASN A 421 17.31 6.40 -16.30
N LEU A 422 16.62 6.83 -15.23
CA LEU A 422 15.17 7.02 -15.31
C LEU A 422 14.85 8.25 -16.18
N PHE A 423 15.39 9.42 -15.84
CA PHE A 423 15.25 10.65 -16.62
C PHE A 423 16.59 11.11 -17.19
N ASN A 424 16.78 10.93 -18.50
CA ASN A 424 18.05 11.24 -19.18
C ASN A 424 18.18 12.71 -19.62
N GLY A 425 17.06 13.38 -19.92
CA GLY A 425 17.03 14.79 -20.26
C GLY A 425 16.87 15.73 -19.05
N TYR A 426 16.41 16.94 -19.33
CA TYR A 426 16.08 17.95 -18.33
C TYR A 426 14.67 17.73 -17.76
N VAL A 427 14.55 17.53 -16.44
CA VAL A 427 13.24 17.50 -15.75
C VAL A 427 12.94 18.86 -15.14
N GLN A 428 11.81 19.47 -15.44
CA GLN A 428 11.39 20.80 -14.96
C GLN A 428 9.88 20.82 -14.62
N ASP A 429 9.48 21.55 -13.58
CA ASP A 429 8.07 21.70 -13.14
C ASP A 429 7.30 20.35 -13.03
N THR A 430 8.01 19.25 -12.77
CA THR A 430 7.52 17.87 -12.87
C THR A 430 7.64 17.19 -11.49
N PRO A 431 6.74 17.50 -10.55
CA PRO A 431 6.77 16.93 -9.21
C PRO A 431 6.37 15.45 -9.23
N VAL A 432 6.93 14.68 -8.31
CA VAL A 432 6.55 13.28 -8.04
C VAL A 432 5.87 13.22 -6.66
N SER A 433 4.63 12.73 -6.58
CA SER A 433 3.83 12.78 -5.33
C SER A 433 3.06 11.49 -5.02
N ALA A 434 3.21 10.96 -3.80
CA ALA A 434 2.39 9.86 -3.29
C ALA A 434 1.49 10.36 -2.14
N THR A 435 0.18 10.10 -2.23
CA THR A 435 -0.82 10.62 -1.27
C THR A 435 -1.92 9.62 -0.89
N ASN A 436 -2.49 9.76 0.30
CA ASN A 436 -3.62 8.95 0.79
C ASN A 436 -3.36 7.44 0.67
N LYS A 437 -2.40 6.93 1.44
CA LYS A 437 -1.92 5.53 1.47
C LYS A 437 -1.33 5.02 0.14
N SER A 438 -0.88 5.90 -0.75
CA SER A 438 -0.37 5.50 -2.06
C SER A 438 1.15 5.28 -2.07
N GLN A 439 1.63 4.54 -3.07
CA GLN A 439 3.05 4.23 -3.23
C GLN A 439 3.59 4.71 -4.59
N ILE A 440 4.79 5.31 -4.58
CA ILE A 440 5.61 5.46 -5.78
C ILE A 440 6.94 4.73 -5.60
N SER A 441 7.36 3.94 -6.59
CA SER A 441 8.72 3.42 -6.67
C SER A 441 9.42 3.86 -7.95
N LEU A 442 10.59 4.46 -7.81
CA LEU A 442 11.46 4.88 -8.91
C LEU A 442 12.78 4.10 -8.83
N LYS A 443 13.09 3.31 -9.86
CA LYS A 443 14.28 2.44 -9.89
C LYS A 443 15.08 2.65 -11.17
N ALA A 444 16.35 2.99 -11.04
CA ALA A 444 17.28 3.18 -12.14
C ALA A 444 18.52 2.29 -12.03
N GLY A 445 18.86 1.59 -13.12
CA GLY A 445 20.12 0.87 -13.30
C GLY A 445 21.33 1.79 -13.47
N LYS A 446 21.12 3.12 -13.56
CA LYS A 446 22.14 4.16 -13.48
C LYS A 446 21.64 5.34 -12.63
N ASP A 447 21.32 6.48 -13.22
CA ASP A 447 20.83 7.66 -12.49
C ASP A 447 19.31 7.70 -12.37
N LEU A 448 18.77 8.26 -11.29
CA LEU A 448 17.37 8.70 -11.32
C LEU A 448 17.20 9.95 -12.20
N PHE A 449 18.02 10.98 -12.01
CA PHE A 449 18.00 12.20 -12.83
C PHE A 449 19.37 12.53 -13.41
N THR A 450 19.52 12.54 -14.73
CA THR A 450 20.72 13.09 -15.36
C THR A 450 20.76 14.62 -15.23
N ASN A 451 19.61 15.30 -15.35
CA ASN A 451 19.45 16.73 -15.08
C ASN A 451 18.08 17.07 -14.48
N ILE A 452 18.03 17.93 -13.45
CA ILE A 452 16.79 18.39 -12.82
C ILE A 452 16.78 19.91 -12.56
N TYR A 453 15.60 20.53 -12.70
CA TYR A 453 15.25 21.90 -12.38
C TYR A 453 14.00 21.90 -11.48
N ASN A 454 14.01 22.68 -10.39
CA ASN A 454 12.80 22.84 -9.57
C ASN A 454 11.72 23.63 -10.32
N PRO A 455 10.45 23.56 -9.88
CA PRO A 455 9.41 24.39 -10.45
C PRO A 455 9.64 25.88 -10.21
N THR A 456 9.08 26.68 -11.11
CA THR A 456 9.07 28.15 -11.04
C THR A 456 8.33 28.71 -9.81
N THR A 457 7.65 27.85 -9.03
CA THR A 457 6.66 28.20 -8.01
C THR A 457 7.01 27.73 -6.58
N GLY A 458 8.23 27.24 -6.33
CA GLY A 458 8.66 26.83 -4.98
C GLY A 458 8.07 25.50 -4.45
N ASN A 459 7.27 24.81 -5.26
CA ASN A 459 6.73 23.49 -4.94
C ASN A 459 7.86 22.43 -4.78
N PRO A 460 7.64 21.36 -3.99
CA PRO A 460 8.59 20.25 -3.90
C PRO A 460 8.77 19.54 -5.26
N ALA A 461 9.98 19.07 -5.53
CA ALA A 461 10.26 18.16 -6.64
C ALA A 461 9.74 16.75 -6.34
N MET A 462 9.73 16.37 -5.06
CA MET A 462 9.24 15.09 -4.55
C MET A 462 8.46 15.30 -3.26
N GLN A 463 7.27 14.70 -3.19
CA GLN A 463 6.36 14.82 -2.06
C GLN A 463 5.79 13.47 -1.61
N VAL A 464 5.72 13.26 -0.31
CA VAL A 464 4.85 12.26 0.33
C VAL A 464 4.03 13.00 1.38
N THR A 465 2.70 12.89 1.36
CA THR A 465 1.84 13.60 2.33
C THR A 465 2.00 13.08 3.76
N THR A 466 1.47 13.85 4.71
CA THR A 466 1.47 13.58 6.16
C THR A 466 0.60 12.40 6.61
N ASP A 467 0.05 11.62 5.69
CA ASP A 467 -0.45 10.29 6.04
C ASP A 467 0.75 9.34 6.14
N SER A 468 1.01 8.83 7.35
CA SER A 468 2.12 7.92 7.68
C SER A 468 2.11 6.57 6.92
N THR A 469 1.12 6.41 6.05
CA THR A 469 0.85 5.27 5.19
C THR A 469 1.37 5.41 3.76
N SER A 470 1.52 6.64 3.24
CA SER A 470 2.03 6.85 1.88
C SER A 470 3.54 6.62 1.81
N LYS A 471 4.02 6.07 0.68
CA LYS A 471 5.40 5.56 0.57
C LYS A 471 6.10 6.01 -0.72
N MET A 472 7.39 6.33 -0.61
CA MET A 472 8.27 6.56 -1.74
C MET A 472 9.52 5.67 -1.66
N ASN A 473 9.76 4.88 -2.71
CA ASN A 473 10.86 3.92 -2.80
C ASN A 473 11.81 4.31 -3.95
N LEU A 474 12.96 4.90 -3.63
CA LEU A 474 13.92 5.43 -4.61
C LEU A 474 15.19 4.56 -4.69
N ALA A 475 15.58 4.14 -5.89
CA ALA A 475 16.82 3.40 -6.10
C ALA A 475 17.57 3.89 -7.35
N ALA A 476 18.88 4.12 -7.22
CA ALA A 476 19.77 4.44 -8.33
C ALA A 476 21.13 3.73 -8.14
N GLN A 477 21.59 2.97 -9.13
CA GLN A 477 22.90 2.32 -9.05
C GLN A 477 24.06 3.32 -9.05
N ASP A 478 23.97 4.38 -9.88
CA ASP A 478 25.01 5.40 -10.01
C ASP A 478 24.71 6.60 -9.09
N ALA A 479 23.74 7.45 -9.44
CA ALA A 479 23.44 8.68 -8.70
C ALA A 479 21.94 9.00 -8.60
N PHE A 480 21.51 9.59 -7.47
CA PHE A 480 20.18 10.19 -7.40
C PHE A 480 20.05 11.33 -8.43
N ILE A 481 21.00 12.26 -8.44
CA ILE A 481 21.11 13.32 -9.45
C ILE A 481 22.55 13.37 -10.00
N ARG A 482 22.74 13.23 -11.32
CA ARG A 482 24.09 13.33 -11.93
C ARG A 482 24.54 14.78 -12.06
N ASN A 483 23.71 15.62 -12.67
CA ASN A 483 23.95 17.06 -12.81
C ASN A 483 22.75 17.84 -12.26
N ALA A 484 23.00 18.92 -11.54
CA ALA A 484 21.99 19.93 -11.24
C ALA A 484 22.51 21.28 -11.70
N GLN A 485 21.61 22.12 -12.20
CA GLN A 485 21.94 23.45 -12.70
C GLN A 485 21.80 24.49 -11.56
N THR A 486 22.63 25.53 -11.60
CA THR A 486 22.97 26.40 -10.45
C THR A 486 21.88 27.39 -9.98
N ASN A 487 20.73 27.43 -10.65
CA ASN A 487 19.79 28.56 -10.54
C ASN A 487 18.36 28.15 -10.13
N SER A 488 18.16 26.90 -9.68
CA SER A 488 16.89 26.46 -9.09
C SER A 488 17.21 25.59 -7.88
N ASP A 489 16.43 25.69 -6.81
CA ASP A 489 16.63 24.90 -5.60
C ASP A 489 16.25 23.40 -5.81
N PHE A 490 16.23 22.59 -4.76
CA PHE A 490 15.59 21.28 -4.76
C PHE A 490 14.93 21.05 -3.40
N LYS A 491 13.62 20.78 -3.40
CA LYS A 491 12.87 20.46 -2.18
C LYS A 491 12.30 19.04 -2.25
N LEU A 492 12.60 18.27 -1.21
CA LEU A 492 12.00 16.97 -0.90
C LEU A 492 11.17 17.14 0.38
N ALA A 493 9.88 16.86 0.31
CA ALA A 493 8.94 16.99 1.44
C ALA A 493 8.31 15.62 1.75
N VAL A 494 8.46 15.11 2.96
CA VAL A 494 8.02 13.74 3.31
C VAL A 494 7.35 13.73 4.68
N GLY A 495 6.05 13.47 4.72
CA GLY A 495 5.31 13.16 5.96
C GLY A 495 4.92 11.68 6.12
N GLY A 496 5.22 10.85 5.10
CA GLY A 496 5.04 9.40 5.14
C GLY A 496 6.38 8.66 5.19
N GLU A 497 6.48 7.54 4.48
CA GLU A 497 7.70 6.73 4.39
C GLU A 497 8.54 7.07 3.14
N LEU A 498 9.85 7.26 3.32
CA LEU A 498 10.85 7.34 2.25
C LEU A 498 11.95 6.31 2.50
N VAL A 499 12.09 5.33 1.60
CA VAL A 499 13.25 4.44 1.54
C VAL A 499 14.04 4.75 0.28
N ALA A 500 15.32 5.07 0.43
CA ALA A 500 16.19 5.51 -0.65
C ALA A 500 17.55 4.81 -0.62
N THR A 501 18.03 4.32 -1.77
CA THR A 501 19.37 3.73 -1.91
C THR A 501 20.06 4.22 -3.18
N PHE A 502 21.22 4.86 -3.03
CA PHE A 502 21.95 5.46 -4.14
C PHE A 502 23.45 5.12 -4.08
N GLY A 503 24.10 4.97 -5.24
CA GLY A 503 25.57 4.97 -5.29
C GLY A 503 26.14 6.30 -4.78
N GLN A 504 25.63 7.41 -5.30
CA GLN A 504 25.89 8.78 -4.86
C GLN A 504 24.59 9.56 -4.75
N TYR A 505 24.48 10.53 -3.83
CA TYR A 505 23.36 11.48 -3.93
C TYR A 505 23.57 12.44 -5.12
N TYR A 506 24.82 12.87 -5.33
CA TYR A 506 25.13 13.91 -6.31
C TYR A 506 26.51 13.72 -6.96
N ALA A 507 26.58 13.63 -8.29
CA ALA A 507 27.80 13.18 -8.98
C ALA A 507 28.71 14.30 -9.52
N ASN A 508 28.16 15.42 -10.02
CA ASN A 508 28.91 16.57 -10.55
C ASN A 508 28.55 17.86 -9.80
N ALA A 509 29.52 18.75 -9.54
CA ALA A 509 29.29 19.92 -8.69
C ALA A 509 28.30 20.95 -9.27
N SER A 510 27.46 21.54 -8.41
CA SER A 510 26.75 22.79 -8.69
C SER A 510 26.42 23.56 -7.41
N ALA A 511 26.23 24.87 -7.54
CA ALA A 511 25.63 25.70 -6.51
C ALA A 511 24.10 25.57 -6.57
N ARG A 512 23.53 24.61 -5.84
CA ARG A 512 22.08 24.47 -5.65
C ARG A 512 21.75 24.39 -4.15
N LYS A 513 20.68 25.06 -3.71
CA LYS A 513 20.15 24.86 -2.36
C LYS A 513 19.34 23.57 -2.32
N PHE A 514 19.57 22.79 -1.27
CA PHE A 514 18.78 21.60 -0.98
C PHE A 514 17.94 21.84 0.29
N PHE A 515 16.69 21.42 0.22
CA PHE A 515 15.72 21.51 1.30
C PHE A 515 15.17 20.10 1.56
N PHE A 516 15.56 19.52 2.69
CA PHE A 516 15.03 18.26 3.18
C PHE A 516 14.00 18.59 4.27
N ASP A 517 12.73 18.43 3.95
CA ASP A 517 11.60 18.76 4.81
C ASP A 517 10.91 17.45 5.22
N PHE A 518 11.50 16.78 6.22
CA PHE A 518 10.93 15.58 6.81
C PHE A 518 9.95 16.03 7.89
N GLN A 519 8.66 15.83 7.64
CA GLN A 519 7.55 16.35 8.43
C GLN A 519 7.26 15.41 9.61
N ASP A 520 6.42 15.85 10.54
CA ASP A 520 6.08 15.07 11.74
C ASP A 520 5.58 13.66 11.39
N ASN A 521 6.00 12.66 12.18
CA ASN A 521 5.70 11.23 12.02
C ASN A 521 6.29 10.57 10.75
N SER A 522 7.22 11.23 10.05
CA SER A 522 7.85 10.67 8.85
C SER A 522 8.81 9.51 9.18
N VAL A 523 8.94 8.55 8.25
CA VAL A 523 9.87 7.42 8.37
C VAL A 523 10.85 7.45 7.20
N ILE A 524 12.11 7.76 7.46
CA ILE A 524 13.13 8.03 6.46
C ILE A 524 14.28 7.05 6.61
N ASN A 525 14.63 6.32 5.55
CA ASN A 525 15.83 5.48 5.49
C ASN A 525 16.61 5.78 4.21
N LEU A 526 17.72 6.51 4.34
CA LEU A 526 18.62 6.86 3.25
C LEU A 526 19.89 6.02 3.33
N THR A 527 20.28 5.35 2.25
CA THR A 527 21.54 4.60 2.15
C THR A 527 22.37 5.05 0.97
N ILE A 528 23.63 5.37 1.22
CA ILE A 528 24.61 5.77 0.19
C ILE A 528 25.78 4.79 0.22
N ASN A 529 26.01 4.07 -0.87
CA ASN A 529 26.88 2.88 -0.89
C ASN A 529 27.92 2.83 -2.03
N GLY A 530 27.94 3.81 -2.93
CA GLY A 530 28.89 3.90 -4.04
C GLY A 530 30.11 4.80 -3.77
N PRO A 531 31.13 4.77 -4.64
CA PRO A 531 32.24 5.71 -4.60
C PRO A 531 31.76 7.12 -4.97
N GLN A 532 32.27 8.15 -4.27
CA GLN A 532 31.89 9.54 -4.57
C GLN A 532 32.87 10.19 -5.55
N SER A 533 32.35 10.86 -6.59
CA SER A 533 33.15 11.55 -7.62
C SER A 533 33.47 13.01 -7.29
N ILE A 534 32.82 13.60 -6.29
CA ILE A 534 32.99 15.00 -5.88
C ILE A 534 33.07 15.15 -4.36
N ALA A 535 33.75 16.21 -3.91
CA ALA A 535 33.96 16.51 -2.49
C ALA A 535 32.84 17.37 -1.89
N ASN A 536 31.58 16.97 -2.09
CA ASN A 536 30.39 17.75 -1.72
C ASN A 536 29.61 17.16 -0.51
N GLY A 537 30.22 16.23 0.23
CA GLY A 537 29.52 15.41 1.21
C GLY A 537 28.58 14.39 0.57
N LEU A 538 28.07 13.46 1.39
CA LEU A 538 27.19 12.38 0.93
C LEU A 538 25.74 12.87 0.76
N ILE A 539 25.25 13.70 1.69
CA ILE A 539 24.03 14.50 1.53
C ILE A 539 24.44 15.97 1.35
N PRO A 540 24.15 16.60 0.20
CA PRO A 540 24.60 17.96 -0.09
C PRO A 540 23.71 18.99 0.60
N LEU A 541 24.30 19.79 1.49
CA LEU A 541 23.73 21.05 2.00
C LEU A 541 24.65 22.25 1.70
N GLY A 542 25.63 22.08 0.80
CA GLY A 542 26.78 22.98 0.62
C GLY A 542 26.49 24.40 0.11
N MET A 543 25.27 24.72 -0.31
CA MET A 543 24.90 26.08 -0.74
C MET A 543 24.22 26.85 0.38
N ALA A 544 24.63 28.10 0.59
CA ALA A 544 24.08 28.97 1.64
C ALA A 544 22.54 29.06 1.58
N GLY A 545 21.90 28.81 2.71
CA GLY A 545 20.45 28.74 2.86
C GLY A 545 19.84 27.33 2.66
N SER A 546 20.63 26.31 2.30
CA SER A 546 20.17 24.91 2.36
C SER A 546 19.86 24.51 3.80
N TYR A 547 18.90 23.60 3.99
CA TYR A 547 18.59 23.05 5.31
C TYR A 547 18.07 21.61 5.26
N MET A 548 18.15 20.95 6.41
CA MET A 548 17.38 19.76 6.76
C MET A 548 16.52 20.07 7.99
N GLN A 549 15.25 19.75 7.91
CA GLN A 549 14.29 19.83 9.02
C GLN A 549 13.72 18.42 9.24
N ILE A 550 13.68 18.00 10.49
CA ILE A 550 13.11 16.72 10.93
C ILE A 550 12.04 17.04 11.98
N GLY A 551 10.79 16.78 11.63
CA GLY A 551 9.60 16.99 12.45
C GLY A 551 9.42 15.95 13.56
N ASP A 552 8.48 16.20 14.44
CA ASP A 552 8.29 15.46 15.70
C ASP A 552 7.78 14.03 15.48
N HIS A 553 8.17 13.11 16.34
CA HIS A 553 7.85 11.68 16.28
C HIS A 553 8.33 10.96 15.00
N SER A 554 9.21 11.59 14.21
CA SER A 554 9.80 10.99 13.02
C SER A 554 10.87 9.94 13.38
N GLN A 555 11.13 9.03 12.45
CA GLN A 555 12.24 8.05 12.52
C GLN A 555 13.14 8.25 11.30
N VAL A 556 14.36 8.74 11.49
CA VAL A 556 15.28 9.07 10.39
C VAL A 556 16.59 8.30 10.54
N THR A 557 16.89 7.40 9.62
CA THR A 557 18.19 6.74 9.51
C THR A 557 18.90 7.16 8.23
N VAL A 558 20.15 7.61 8.37
CA VAL A 558 21.05 7.89 7.25
C VAL A 558 22.28 7.01 7.35
N ASN A 559 22.51 6.18 6.34
CA ASN A 559 23.56 5.17 6.29
C ASN A 559 24.62 5.51 5.23
N ASN A 560 25.82 5.90 5.67
CA ASN A 560 27.02 5.84 4.84
C ASN A 560 27.58 4.41 4.85
N GLN A 561 27.60 3.77 3.68
CA GLN A 561 28.28 2.49 3.43
C GLN A 561 29.45 2.65 2.45
N THR A 562 29.82 3.89 2.09
CA THR A 562 30.90 4.20 1.16
C THR A 562 32.27 4.09 1.83
N THR A 563 33.30 3.83 1.01
CA THR A 563 34.71 3.91 1.43
C THR A 563 35.34 5.28 1.17
N THR A 564 34.57 6.25 0.65
CA THR A 564 35.14 7.54 0.23
C THR A 564 35.29 8.48 1.43
N ALA A 565 36.40 9.21 1.48
CA ALA A 565 36.68 10.12 2.58
C ALA A 565 35.88 11.44 2.44
N GLN A 566 34.59 11.41 2.79
CA GLN A 566 33.68 12.56 2.76
C GLN A 566 32.82 12.68 4.04
N PRO A 567 32.44 13.92 4.44
CA PRO A 567 31.36 14.13 5.42
C PRO A 567 30.05 13.47 5.01
N LEU A 568 29.26 12.99 5.97
CA LEU A 568 27.90 12.51 5.69
C LEU A 568 26.97 13.67 5.32
N LEU A 569 27.03 14.78 6.06
CA LEU A 569 26.36 16.03 5.73
C LEU A 569 27.42 17.14 5.60
N LEU A 570 27.49 17.76 4.43
CA LEU A 570 28.31 18.95 4.20
C LEU A 570 27.42 20.18 3.98
N GLY A 571 27.50 21.14 4.90
CA GLY A 571 26.84 22.44 4.78
C GLY A 571 27.69 23.50 4.11
N ALA A 572 27.18 24.73 4.08
CA ALA A 572 27.80 25.84 3.39
C ALA A 572 28.95 26.45 4.20
N SER A 573 30.13 26.61 3.58
CA SER A 573 31.32 27.19 4.21
C SER A 573 31.14 28.61 4.76
N THR A 574 30.08 29.31 4.34
CA THR A 574 29.71 30.64 4.80
C THR A 574 28.31 30.59 5.41
N GLY A 575 28.21 30.81 6.73
CA GLY A 575 26.97 30.81 7.49
C GLY A 575 26.54 29.46 8.06
N ASN A 576 27.14 28.36 7.60
CA ASN A 576 26.74 26.96 7.85
C ASN A 576 25.32 26.65 7.36
N SER A 577 25.00 25.37 7.20
CA SER A 577 23.65 24.91 6.83
C SER A 577 22.90 24.37 8.05
N LEU A 578 21.62 24.72 8.16
CA LEU A 578 20.80 24.35 9.31
C LEU A 578 20.37 22.87 9.22
N VAL A 579 20.54 22.15 10.32
CA VAL A 579 19.92 20.84 10.58
C VAL A 579 19.11 21.00 11.87
N ALA A 580 17.78 21.12 11.75
CA ALA A 580 16.86 21.23 12.87
C ALA A 580 16.15 19.89 13.11
N ILE A 581 16.21 19.38 14.34
CA ILE A 581 15.68 18.05 14.72
C ILE A 581 14.73 18.20 15.89
N GLY A 582 13.45 17.90 15.69
CA GLY A 582 12.44 17.87 16.75
C GLY A 582 12.55 16.67 17.69
N ASP A 583 11.44 16.26 18.29
CA ASP A 583 11.34 15.07 19.14
C ASP A 583 11.25 13.79 18.27
N ALA A 584 12.29 13.52 17.48
CA ALA A 584 12.40 12.45 16.49
C ALA A 584 13.57 11.48 16.77
N ASP A 585 13.41 10.17 16.57
CA ASP A 585 14.55 9.23 16.60
C ASP A 585 15.38 9.43 15.33
N VAL A 586 16.65 9.81 15.47
CA VAL A 586 17.53 10.14 14.33
C VAL A 586 18.89 9.49 14.49
N THR A 587 19.23 8.60 13.55
CA THR A 587 20.51 7.89 13.51
C THR A 587 21.30 8.26 12.26
N PHE A 588 22.48 8.84 12.45
CA PHE A 588 23.49 9.05 11.41
C PHE A 588 24.62 8.01 11.55
N ASN A 589 24.65 7.04 10.64
CA ASN A 589 25.65 5.97 10.60
C ASN A 589 26.77 6.29 9.59
N ASN A 590 28.01 6.26 10.05
CA ASN A 590 29.23 6.55 9.29
C ASN A 590 30.19 5.36 9.30
N ASN A 591 29.95 4.38 8.43
CA ASN A 591 30.71 3.11 8.42
C ASN A 591 32.08 3.19 7.72
N THR A 592 32.55 4.38 7.35
CA THR A 592 33.87 4.55 6.72
C THR A 592 34.99 4.49 7.74
N VAL A 593 36.08 3.80 7.37
CA VAL A 593 37.29 3.63 8.20
C VAL A 593 38.22 4.86 8.20
N ALA A 594 38.03 5.81 7.28
CA ALA A 594 38.79 7.05 7.24
C ALA A 594 38.33 8.03 8.34
N GLU A 595 39.17 8.99 8.74
CA GLU A 595 38.82 10.07 9.69
C GLU A 595 37.85 11.13 9.08
N THR A 596 36.75 10.70 8.46
CA THR A 596 35.70 11.61 8.03
C THR A 596 34.80 12.03 9.19
N PRO A 597 34.34 13.29 9.20
CA PRO A 597 33.29 13.74 10.09
C PRO A 597 31.92 13.18 9.66
N ILE A 598 30.95 13.20 10.58
CA ILE A 598 29.53 13.02 10.25
C ILE A 598 28.98 14.34 9.70
N PHE A 599 29.26 15.45 10.40
CA PHE A 599 28.81 16.80 10.05
C PHE A 599 30.01 17.71 9.78
N ASP A 600 29.95 18.49 8.68
CA ASP A 600 30.91 19.57 8.39
C ASP A 600 30.18 20.80 7.87
N HIS A 601 30.52 21.99 8.37
CA HIS A 601 29.82 23.26 8.12
C HIS A 601 28.30 23.24 8.41
N ILE A 602 27.91 22.59 9.52
CA ILE A 602 26.50 22.39 9.95
C ILE A 602 26.20 23.17 11.23
N ASN A 603 25.03 23.80 11.29
CA ASN A 603 24.40 24.25 12.54
C ASN A 603 23.34 23.21 12.94
N LEU A 604 23.65 22.38 13.93
CA LEU A 604 22.77 21.33 14.46
C LEU A 604 21.99 21.86 15.67
N HIS A 605 20.67 21.90 15.55
CA HIS A 605 19.74 22.46 16.54
C HIS A 605 18.65 21.44 16.87
N LEU A 606 18.17 21.43 18.11
CA LEU A 606 17.00 20.64 18.55
C LEU A 606 15.65 21.35 18.29
N GLU A 607 15.67 22.52 17.66
CA GLU A 607 14.50 23.35 17.39
C GLU A 607 14.78 24.28 16.21
N ASN A 608 13.74 24.74 15.52
CA ASN A 608 13.91 25.67 14.41
C ASN A 608 14.22 27.07 14.99
N PRO A 609 15.41 27.67 14.74
CA PRO A 609 15.80 28.95 15.34
C PRO A 609 14.95 30.16 14.90
N GLY A 610 13.98 29.98 13.99
CA GLY A 610 12.98 30.99 13.64
C GLY A 610 11.64 30.87 14.37
N ASP A 611 11.40 29.81 15.15
CA ASP A 611 10.14 29.62 15.88
C ASP A 611 10.19 30.30 17.25
N THR A 612 9.52 31.45 17.38
CA THR A 612 9.44 32.23 18.62
C THR A 612 8.62 31.57 19.73
N ASN A 613 7.91 30.46 19.43
CA ASN A 613 7.14 29.70 20.41
C ASN A 613 7.80 28.37 20.79
N ALA A 614 8.94 28.03 20.19
CA ALA A 614 9.68 26.82 20.51
C ALA A 614 10.06 26.79 22.00
N ARG A 615 9.80 25.65 22.65
CA ARG A 615 10.26 25.37 24.02
C ARG A 615 11.55 24.56 23.92
N PRO A 616 12.55 24.80 24.80
CA PRO A 616 13.79 24.04 24.81
C PRO A 616 13.54 22.53 24.85
N ARG A 617 13.91 21.84 23.76
CA ARG A 617 13.78 20.39 23.65
C ARG A 617 14.98 19.67 24.24
N TYR A 618 14.75 18.53 24.88
CA TYR A 618 15.78 17.71 25.51
C TYR A 618 15.71 16.29 24.95
N ARG A 619 16.84 15.76 24.49
CA ARG A 619 16.93 14.43 23.89
C ARG A 619 17.97 13.57 24.59
N GLY A 620 17.83 12.25 24.47
CA GLY A 620 18.92 11.33 24.72
C GLY A 620 19.85 11.28 23.50
N ILE A 621 21.17 11.20 23.73
CA ILE A 621 22.17 11.15 22.67
C ILE A 621 23.13 9.99 22.93
N THR A 622 23.21 9.05 21.99
CA THR A 622 24.22 7.99 21.98
C THR A 622 25.28 8.29 20.92
N LEU A 623 26.53 8.42 21.36
CA LEU A 623 27.70 8.57 20.50
C LEU A 623 28.46 7.23 20.45
N THR A 624 28.62 6.64 19.26
CA THR A 624 29.53 5.51 19.05
C THR A 624 30.78 5.96 18.30
N GLU A 625 31.95 5.69 18.87
CA GLU A 625 33.26 6.05 18.35
C GLU A 625 33.85 4.95 17.43
N LYS A 626 34.88 5.28 16.65
CA LYS A 626 35.54 4.37 15.69
C LYS A 626 36.27 3.16 16.32
N ASN A 627 36.56 3.23 17.61
CA ASN A 627 37.02 2.13 18.46
C ASN A 627 35.85 1.29 19.05
N GLN A 628 34.60 1.57 18.64
CA GLN A 628 33.34 1.00 19.15
C GLN A 628 32.98 1.38 20.60
N SER A 629 33.68 2.31 21.26
CA SER A 629 33.19 2.82 22.56
C SER A 629 31.90 3.60 22.39
N LYS A 630 30.93 3.32 23.25
CA LYS A 630 29.65 4.02 23.31
C LYS A 630 29.63 4.95 24.53
N THR A 631 29.26 6.20 24.33
CA THR A 631 28.95 7.15 25.40
C THR A 631 27.50 7.57 25.25
N VAL A 632 26.72 7.43 26.31
CA VAL A 632 25.29 7.75 26.34
C VAL A 632 25.10 8.98 27.21
N PHE A 633 24.45 10.00 26.66
CA PHE A 633 24.06 11.22 27.35
C PHE A 633 22.53 11.21 27.45
N PRO A 634 21.96 10.83 28.60
CA PRO A 634 20.53 10.50 28.71
C PRO A 634 19.57 11.68 28.55
N PHE A 635 20.01 12.92 28.83
CA PHE A 635 19.17 14.12 28.80
C PHE A 635 19.99 15.37 28.48
N VAL A 636 19.89 15.85 27.23
CA VAL A 636 20.68 16.97 26.73
C VAL A 636 19.81 17.91 25.89
N HIS A 637 19.84 19.21 26.22
CA HIS A 637 19.52 20.27 25.28
C HIS A 637 20.84 20.87 24.75
N PHE A 638 20.93 21.12 23.44
CA PHE A 638 22.12 21.71 22.85
C PHE A 638 21.85 22.45 21.52
N THR A 639 22.76 23.36 21.19
CA THR A 639 22.97 23.89 19.84
C THR A 639 24.46 23.77 19.51
N ALA A 640 24.77 23.32 18.29
CA ALA A 640 26.14 23.10 17.86
C ALA A 640 26.39 23.69 16.47
N SER A 641 27.46 24.48 16.34
CA SER A 641 28.06 24.84 15.05
C SER A 641 29.30 23.96 14.86
N ILE A 642 29.36 23.20 13.76
CA ILE A 642 30.38 22.19 13.49
C ILE A 642 31.02 22.51 12.13
N GLY A 643 32.34 22.49 12.03
CA GLY A 643 33.08 22.83 10.81
C GLY A 643 34.39 23.54 11.10
N THR A 644 34.63 24.71 10.50
CA THR A 644 35.88 25.48 10.66
C THR A 644 36.20 25.90 12.11
N SER A 645 35.19 26.00 12.97
CA SER A 645 35.35 26.10 14.42
C SER A 645 34.17 25.44 15.14
N THR A 646 34.40 24.39 15.93
CA THR A 646 33.34 23.75 16.70
C THR A 646 32.92 24.63 17.88
N THR A 647 31.68 25.10 17.92
CA THR A 647 31.08 25.76 19.10
C THR A 647 29.85 25.00 19.53
N VAL A 648 29.79 24.57 20.79
CA VAL A 648 28.68 23.78 21.34
C VAL A 648 28.18 24.48 22.59
N SER A 649 26.93 24.95 22.56
CA SER A 649 26.17 25.31 23.76
C SER A 649 25.37 24.10 24.17
N SER A 650 25.45 23.70 25.44
CA SER A 650 24.68 22.55 25.93
C SER A 650 24.38 22.69 27.42
N THR A 651 23.27 22.09 27.83
CA THR A 651 22.96 21.89 29.25
C THR A 651 23.85 20.85 29.92
N ASP A 652 24.60 20.04 29.17
CA ASP A 652 25.57 19.07 29.72
C ASP A 652 27.01 19.42 29.29
N ASP A 653 27.80 19.87 30.26
CA ASP A 653 29.22 20.20 30.12
C ASP A 653 30.08 19.01 29.67
N THR A 654 29.70 17.78 30.03
CA THR A 654 30.44 16.56 29.62
C THR A 654 30.16 16.23 28.15
N PHE A 655 28.90 16.33 27.71
CA PHE A 655 28.52 16.23 26.30
C PHE A 655 29.22 17.30 25.46
N ARG A 656 29.16 18.57 25.88
CA ARG A 656 29.87 19.70 25.23
C ARG A 656 31.34 19.37 25.02
N THR A 657 32.01 18.93 26.09
CA THR A 657 33.44 18.61 26.08
C THR A 657 33.76 17.41 25.19
N LYS A 658 32.95 16.35 25.24
CA LYS A 658 33.11 15.16 24.38
C LYS A 658 32.94 15.51 22.90
N LEU A 659 31.91 16.28 22.53
CA LEU A 659 31.63 16.63 21.14
C LEU A 659 32.74 17.52 20.53
N VAL A 660 33.25 18.49 21.30
CA VAL A 660 34.40 19.33 20.89
C VAL A 660 35.68 18.47 20.75
N ASN A 661 35.96 17.58 21.70
CA ASN A 661 37.15 16.71 21.67
C ASN A 661 37.13 15.70 20.51
N LEU A 662 35.96 15.38 19.93
CA LEU A 662 35.80 14.48 18.79
C LEU A 662 36.18 15.11 17.43
N LYS A 663 36.77 16.32 17.44
CA LYS A 663 37.34 17.02 16.27
C LYS A 663 36.36 17.09 15.09
N ASP A 664 35.27 17.82 15.27
CA ASP A 664 34.18 17.94 14.28
C ASP A 664 33.54 16.59 13.94
N THR A 665 33.29 15.73 14.93
CA THR A 665 32.70 14.38 14.76
C THR A 665 33.54 13.36 13.98
N LYS A 666 34.80 13.65 13.63
CA LYS A 666 35.70 12.73 12.90
C LYS A 666 35.95 11.40 13.61
N GLY A 667 35.85 11.38 14.94
CA GLY A 667 35.99 10.18 15.77
C GLY A 667 34.77 9.24 15.80
N LEU A 668 33.62 9.63 15.22
CA LEU A 668 32.36 8.90 15.34
C LEU A 668 32.07 7.94 14.16
N THR A 669 31.51 6.78 14.49
CA THR A 669 30.80 5.89 13.55
C THR A 669 29.29 6.04 13.63
N GLN A 670 28.75 6.53 14.76
CA GLN A 670 27.32 6.76 14.90
C GLN A 670 27.05 7.99 15.78
N PHE A 671 26.10 8.81 15.33
CA PHE A 671 25.42 9.82 16.14
C PHE A 671 23.94 9.47 16.17
N HIS A 672 23.40 9.12 17.33
CA HIS A 672 22.00 8.74 17.51
C HIS A 672 21.32 9.69 18.51
N LEU A 673 20.29 10.41 18.08
CA LEU A 673 19.34 11.08 18.96
C LEU A 673 18.14 10.16 19.18
N HIS A 674 17.75 9.98 20.43
CA HIS A 674 16.59 9.22 20.84
C HIS A 674 15.83 9.95 21.94
N ASP A 675 14.73 9.39 22.40
CA ASP A 675 13.99 9.95 23.51
C ASP A 675 14.84 9.99 24.79
N PRO A 676 14.61 10.99 25.67
CA PRO A 676 15.16 11.01 27.02
C PRO A 676 15.14 9.65 27.70
N LEU A 677 16.29 9.18 28.16
CA LEU A 677 16.35 7.99 29.01
C LEU A 677 15.95 8.39 30.43
N PRO A 678 15.24 7.54 31.20
CA PRO A 678 14.89 7.83 32.58
C PRO A 678 16.08 8.36 33.41
N PRO A 679 15.85 9.36 34.29
CA PRO A 679 16.92 9.93 35.09
C PRO A 679 17.44 8.90 36.08
N GLU A 680 18.74 8.92 36.36
CA GLU A 680 19.41 7.98 37.27
C GLU A 680 20.07 8.74 38.43
N ILE A 681 20.10 8.10 39.60
CA ILE A 681 20.84 8.58 40.78
C ILE A 681 22.18 7.85 40.81
N LEU A 682 23.13 8.38 40.02
CA LEU A 682 24.46 7.84 39.74
C LEU A 682 25.26 7.54 41.02
N THR A 683 25.40 8.54 41.89
CA THR A 683 26.01 8.36 43.22
C THR A 683 25.08 8.89 44.30
N LEU A 684 25.09 8.22 45.45
CA LEU A 684 24.32 8.60 46.62
C LEU A 684 25.11 8.15 47.86
N GLU A 685 25.49 9.12 48.68
CA GLU A 685 26.17 8.93 49.95
C GLU A 685 25.36 9.64 51.04
N ASN A 686 25.13 8.95 52.15
CA ASN A 686 24.48 9.54 53.32
C ASN A 686 25.50 9.67 54.45
N THR A 687 25.96 10.89 54.66
CA THR A 687 27.03 11.24 55.62
C THR A 687 26.51 11.33 57.06
N SER A 688 25.20 11.50 57.27
CA SER A 688 24.55 11.49 58.59
C SER A 688 24.21 10.09 59.10
N GLY A 689 24.36 9.05 58.26
CA GLY A 689 23.79 7.72 58.52
C GLY A 689 22.27 7.68 58.32
N LEU A 690 21.67 6.49 58.40
CA LEU A 690 20.20 6.37 58.34
C LEU A 690 19.59 6.55 59.74
N PRO A 691 18.38 7.13 59.86
CA PRO A 691 17.67 7.22 61.13
C PRO A 691 17.45 5.84 61.75
N ALA A 692 17.57 5.73 63.07
CA ALA A 692 17.01 4.60 63.81
C ALA A 692 15.46 4.65 63.81
N ASP A 693 14.80 3.54 64.09
CA ASP A 693 13.33 3.41 63.96
C ASP A 693 12.52 4.21 65.01
N ASP A 694 13.19 4.69 66.06
CA ASP A 694 12.64 5.38 67.23
C ASP A 694 12.85 6.91 67.22
N VAL A 695 13.48 7.46 66.18
CA VAL A 695 13.92 8.87 66.14
C VAL A 695 12.84 9.78 65.53
N HIS A 696 12.15 10.53 66.39
CA HIS A 696 11.07 11.45 65.97
C HIS A 696 11.51 12.61 65.07
N GLN A 697 12.76 13.08 65.15
CA GLN A 697 13.32 14.13 64.29
C GLN A 697 14.70 13.74 63.78
N PHE A 698 14.87 13.70 62.46
CA PHE A 698 16.12 13.27 61.84
C PHE A 698 16.68 14.32 60.87
N ASN A 699 18.01 14.46 60.86
CA ASN A 699 18.73 15.36 59.97
C ASN A 699 19.38 14.59 58.82
N PHE A 700 18.85 14.74 57.61
CA PHE A 700 19.44 14.16 56.42
C PHE A 700 20.58 15.04 55.92
N ASP A 701 21.76 14.46 55.70
CA ASP A 701 22.83 15.04 54.88
C ASP A 701 23.10 14.06 53.73
N LEU A 702 22.43 14.29 52.60
CA LEU A 702 22.53 13.45 51.41
C LEU A 702 23.39 14.14 50.36
N HIS A 703 24.50 13.49 50.02
CA HIS A 703 25.41 13.88 48.96
C HIS A 703 25.24 12.94 47.77
N GLY A 704 25.46 13.43 46.57
CA GLY A 704 25.46 12.56 45.41
C GLY A 704 25.44 13.29 44.08
N THR A 705 25.29 12.50 43.02
CA THR A 705 25.16 12.97 41.65
C THR A 705 24.01 12.22 40.97
N ALA A 706 23.31 12.92 40.08
CA ALA A 706 22.23 12.37 39.29
C ALA A 706 22.42 12.79 37.83
N THR A 707 21.64 12.20 36.94
CA THR A 707 21.58 12.59 35.54
C THR A 707 21.38 14.11 35.37
N PRO A 708 22.13 14.79 34.48
CA PRO A 708 21.93 16.19 34.15
C PRO A 708 20.47 16.60 33.95
N GLY A 709 20.09 17.75 34.51
CA GLY A 709 18.75 18.32 34.34
C GLY A 709 17.62 17.65 35.13
N SER A 710 17.93 16.65 35.97
CA SER A 710 16.92 15.97 36.78
C SER A 710 16.42 16.84 37.96
N GLU A 711 15.11 16.85 38.18
CA GLU A 711 14.52 17.27 39.44
C GLU A 711 14.61 16.13 40.46
N LEU A 712 15.20 16.42 41.61
CA LEU A 712 15.36 15.48 42.71
C LEU A 712 14.43 15.86 43.87
N ASN A 713 13.66 14.89 44.34
CA ASN A 713 12.68 15.03 45.41
C ASN A 713 12.88 13.91 46.42
N VAL A 714 13.00 14.24 47.71
CA VAL A 714 12.95 13.23 48.77
C VAL A 714 11.52 13.07 49.23
N ASN A 715 11.01 11.85 49.23
CA ASN A 715 9.64 11.53 49.62
C ASN A 715 9.61 10.50 50.75
N PHE A 716 8.65 10.71 51.66
CA PHE A 716 8.32 9.80 52.76
C PHE A 716 7.08 9.01 52.33
N LEU A 717 7.22 7.72 52.04
CA LEU A 717 6.15 6.92 51.43
C LEU A 717 5.50 5.94 52.42
N THR A 718 4.21 5.71 52.23
CA THR A 718 3.46 4.59 52.85
C THR A 718 3.84 3.23 52.23
N ALA A 719 3.30 2.14 52.78
CA ALA A 719 3.44 0.80 52.21
C ALA A 719 2.82 0.66 50.80
N VAL A 720 1.90 1.55 50.43
CA VAL A 720 1.26 1.65 49.10
C VAL A 720 1.85 2.77 48.24
N ASP A 721 3.08 3.21 48.56
CA ASP A 721 3.85 4.23 47.83
C ASP A 721 3.19 5.62 47.70
N GLN A 722 2.23 5.96 48.57
CA GLN A 722 1.68 7.32 48.66
C GLN A 722 2.62 8.23 49.46
N SER A 723 2.85 9.47 49.00
CA SER A 723 3.72 10.43 49.71
C SER A 723 3.00 11.08 50.88
N LEU A 724 3.51 10.83 52.09
CA LEU A 724 3.08 11.40 53.37
C LEU A 724 3.68 12.79 53.61
N LEU A 725 4.91 13.00 53.13
CA LEU A 725 5.65 14.24 53.27
C LEU A 725 6.58 14.40 52.08
N ALA A 726 6.41 15.52 51.35
CA ALA A 726 7.38 15.96 50.36
C ALA A 726 8.51 16.73 51.08
N GLY A 727 9.73 16.24 50.96
CA GLY A 727 10.93 16.93 51.41
C GLY A 727 11.28 18.15 50.54
N PRO A 728 12.39 18.84 50.83
CA PRO A 728 12.84 19.95 50.01
C PRO A 728 13.08 19.50 48.56
N LYS A 729 12.42 20.16 47.61
CA LYS A 729 12.70 19.99 46.19
C LYS A 729 14.01 20.70 45.84
N LYS A 730 14.88 20.05 45.07
CA LYS A 730 16.04 20.71 44.47
C LYS A 730 16.14 20.27 43.02
N ALA A 731 16.10 21.25 42.11
CA ALA A 731 16.57 21.00 40.75
C ALA A 731 18.07 20.69 40.86
N ALA A 732 18.49 19.49 40.43
CA ALA A 732 19.91 19.23 40.28
C ALA A 732 20.39 20.01 39.05
N ALA A 733 21.10 21.11 39.29
CA ALA A 733 21.82 21.78 38.21
C ALA A 733 22.78 20.77 37.58
N SER A 734 22.88 20.81 36.25
CA SER A 734 23.63 19.83 35.46
C SER A 734 25.04 19.57 36.01
N ASN A 735 25.39 18.28 36.16
CA ASN A 735 26.68 17.81 36.68
C ASN A 735 27.09 18.36 38.06
N GLN A 736 26.18 18.94 38.85
CA GLN A 736 26.49 19.39 40.20
C GLN A 736 26.25 18.27 41.22
N THR A 737 27.18 18.14 42.17
CA THR A 737 26.95 17.39 43.40
C THR A 737 25.78 18.00 44.14
N TYR A 738 24.68 17.27 44.29
CA TYR A 738 23.63 17.71 45.18
C TYR A 738 24.08 17.44 46.62
N GLN A 739 23.89 18.44 47.47
CA GLN A 739 23.83 18.28 48.91
C GLN A 739 22.43 18.69 49.37
N TYR A 740 21.76 17.80 50.09
CA TYR A 740 20.54 18.11 50.83
C TYR A 740 20.83 18.07 52.32
N GLN A 741 20.64 19.20 52.99
CA GLN A 741 20.59 19.28 54.44
C GLN A 741 19.21 19.73 54.87
N TRP A 742 18.46 18.85 55.55
CA TRP A 742 17.21 19.25 56.19
C TRP A 742 16.88 18.37 57.40
N LEU A 743 16.28 19.02 58.40
CA LEU A 743 15.66 18.38 59.55
C LEU A 743 14.20 18.08 59.23
N ALA A 744 13.77 16.82 59.39
CA ALA A 744 12.37 16.42 59.24
C ALA A 744 11.89 15.66 60.47
N THR A 745 10.66 15.94 60.90
CA THR A 745 9.90 15.06 61.79
C THR A 745 9.40 13.87 60.99
N MET A 746 9.61 12.64 61.46
CA MET A 746 9.11 11.46 60.76
C MET A 746 7.58 11.36 60.84
N PRO A 747 6.87 11.10 59.72
CA PRO A 747 5.46 10.72 59.75
C PRO A 747 5.27 9.40 60.52
N THR A 748 4.18 9.29 61.28
CA THR A 748 3.88 8.11 62.12
C THR A 748 3.59 6.83 61.33
N GLU A 749 3.33 6.94 60.03
CA GLU A 749 2.97 5.83 59.13
C GLU A 749 4.00 5.63 58.00
N GLN A 750 5.23 6.10 58.19
CA GLN A 750 6.27 5.92 57.18
C GLN A 750 6.71 4.46 57.05
N HIS A 751 6.75 3.97 55.81
CA HIS A 751 7.35 2.68 55.47
C HIS A 751 8.62 2.80 54.62
N LYS A 752 8.77 3.85 53.80
CA LYS A 752 10.00 4.05 53.00
C LYS A 752 10.45 5.50 53.03
N ILE A 753 11.75 5.73 53.16
CA ILE A 753 12.38 7.00 52.76
C ILE A 753 12.98 6.77 51.39
N VAL A 754 12.62 7.60 50.40
CA VAL A 754 13.12 7.45 49.03
C VAL A 754 13.64 8.77 48.47
N LEU A 755 14.67 8.70 47.63
CA LEU A 755 15.04 9.77 46.71
C LEU A 755 14.46 9.41 45.35
N GLU A 756 13.64 10.31 44.81
CA GLU A 756 13.01 10.19 43.51
C GLU A 756 13.58 11.21 42.54
N ALA A 757 14.01 10.74 41.37
CA ALA A 757 14.49 11.53 40.26
C ALA A 757 13.44 11.58 39.15
N ASN A 758 13.20 12.77 38.62
CA ASN A 758 12.34 13.00 37.47
C ASN A 758 12.95 14.08 36.56
N TYR A 759 12.38 14.35 35.39
CA TYR A 759 12.72 15.53 34.58
C TYR A 759 11.63 16.61 34.71
N PRO A 760 11.99 17.89 34.49
CA PRO A 760 11.02 18.96 34.38
C PRO A 760 10.05 18.73 33.20
N ALA A 761 8.86 19.29 33.31
CA ALA A 761 7.84 19.20 32.25
C ALA A 761 8.36 19.80 30.93
N PRO A 762 8.04 19.19 29.75
CA PRO A 762 7.08 18.11 29.55
C PRO A 762 7.63 16.69 29.76
N TYR A 763 8.93 16.51 29.98
CA TYR A 763 9.59 15.19 30.00
C TYR A 763 9.44 14.43 31.34
N THR A 764 8.51 14.86 32.19
CA THR A 764 8.24 14.28 33.51
C THR A 764 7.66 12.87 33.37
N LEU A 765 8.38 11.86 33.88
CA LEU A 765 7.93 10.48 33.95
C LEU A 765 6.71 10.33 34.86
N THR A 766 5.75 9.51 34.43
CA THR A 766 4.58 9.09 35.24
C THR A 766 5.00 8.43 36.56
N ASN A 767 6.08 7.64 36.51
CA ASN A 767 6.72 7.02 37.68
C ASN A 767 8.17 7.53 37.76
N PRO A 768 8.53 8.34 38.77
CA PRO A 768 9.91 8.78 38.98
C PRO A 768 10.88 7.61 39.20
N THR A 769 12.14 7.75 38.79
CA THR A 769 13.18 6.78 39.14
C THR A 769 13.47 6.88 40.64
N ARG A 770 13.35 5.75 41.36
CA ARG A 770 13.36 5.73 42.83
C ARG A 770 14.56 4.97 43.37
N LYS A 771 15.29 5.59 44.31
CA LYS A 771 16.35 4.95 45.11
C LYS A 771 15.92 4.96 46.58
N ILE A 772 15.74 3.77 47.16
CA ILE A 772 15.35 3.62 48.57
C ILE A 772 16.55 4.03 49.43
N LEU A 773 16.33 4.99 50.33
CA LEU A 773 17.33 5.43 51.32
C LEU A 773 17.23 4.54 52.57
N LYS A 774 16.01 4.29 53.03
CA LYS A 774 15.69 3.37 54.12
C LYS A 774 14.38 2.67 53.79
N ASP A 775 14.37 1.35 53.93
CA ASP A 775 13.15 0.57 54.07
C ASP A 775 12.88 0.44 55.58
N ILE A 776 11.73 0.91 56.04
CA ILE A 776 11.29 0.78 57.42
C ILE A 776 10.29 -0.38 57.42
N PRO A 777 10.61 -1.52 58.06
CA PRO A 777 9.63 -2.58 58.17
C PRO A 777 8.34 -2.00 58.76
N PRO A 778 7.14 -2.37 58.26
CA PRO A 778 5.91 -1.97 58.93
C PRO A 778 6.04 -2.28 60.41
N PRO A 779 5.69 -1.33 61.31
CA PRO A 779 5.91 -1.53 62.75
C PRO A 779 5.33 -2.89 63.12
N GLN A 780 6.16 -3.75 63.73
CA GLN A 780 5.68 -5.04 64.22
C GLN A 780 4.69 -4.75 65.33
N LEU A 781 3.42 -4.64 64.94
CA LEU A 781 2.30 -4.83 65.82
C LEU A 781 2.48 -6.22 66.40
N ALA A 782 2.89 -6.26 67.67
CA ALA A 782 3.06 -7.48 68.44
C ALA A 782 1.67 -8.07 68.76
N PHE A 783 0.93 -8.44 67.71
CA PHE A 783 -0.30 -9.19 67.82
C PHE A 783 0.06 -10.62 68.22
N LEU A 784 -0.61 -11.10 69.28
CA LEU A 784 -0.70 -12.53 69.54
C LEU A 784 -1.22 -13.20 68.26
N LYS A 785 -0.64 -14.35 67.88
CA LYS A 785 -1.07 -15.12 66.70
C LYS A 785 -2.58 -15.38 66.75
N ALA A 786 -3.32 -14.65 65.92
CA ALA A 786 -4.71 -14.94 65.58
C ALA A 786 -4.78 -16.24 64.73
N PRO A 787 -5.93 -16.95 64.71
CA PRO A 787 -6.08 -18.17 63.93
C PRO A 787 -5.94 -17.89 62.42
N THR A 788 -5.32 -18.83 61.71
CA THR A 788 -4.82 -18.65 60.34
C THR A 788 -5.63 -19.45 59.30
N HIS A 789 -6.97 -19.31 59.30
CA HIS A 789 -7.91 -19.52 58.18
C HIS A 789 -9.37 -19.68 58.64
N PHE A 790 -10.31 -19.27 57.77
CA PHE A 790 -11.75 -19.57 57.81
C PHE A 790 -12.22 -19.96 56.40
N GLU A 791 -13.03 -21.02 56.26
CA GLU A 791 -13.66 -21.41 55.00
C GLU A 791 -15.16 -21.08 54.98
N PHE A 792 -15.68 -20.69 53.81
CA PHE A 792 -17.10 -20.48 53.54
C PHE A 792 -17.58 -21.42 52.43
N THR A 793 -18.62 -22.21 52.69
CA THR A 793 -19.34 -22.97 51.64
C THR A 793 -20.48 -22.16 51.03
N ALA A 794 -20.79 -22.39 49.75
CA ALA A 794 -21.76 -21.57 48.99
C ALA A 794 -23.18 -21.55 49.59
N VAL A 795 -23.76 -20.34 49.71
CA VAL A 795 -25.10 -20.10 50.28
C VAL A 795 -26.03 -19.48 49.24
N SER A 796 -27.28 -19.96 49.18
CA SER A 796 -28.33 -19.44 48.31
C SER A 796 -29.21 -18.40 49.01
N LEU A 797 -29.36 -17.21 48.43
CA LEU A 797 -30.28 -16.17 48.91
C LEU A 797 -31.72 -16.47 48.46
N SER A 798 -32.67 -16.54 49.40
CA SER A 798 -34.06 -16.97 49.13
C SER A 798 -34.85 -16.06 48.17
N ASN A 799 -34.45 -14.80 48.00
CA ASN A 799 -35.09 -13.81 47.13
C ASN A 799 -34.16 -13.19 46.05
N SER A 800 -33.04 -13.86 45.72
CA SER A 800 -32.14 -13.46 44.62
C SER A 800 -31.72 -14.66 43.79
N LYS A 801 -31.72 -14.52 42.45
CA LYS A 801 -31.33 -15.62 41.52
C LYS A 801 -29.81 -15.77 41.32
N SER A 802 -28.99 -14.99 42.00
CA SER A 802 -27.53 -15.06 41.91
C SER A 802 -26.94 -15.79 43.13
N PRO A 803 -26.28 -16.96 42.95
CA PRO A 803 -25.48 -17.56 44.02
C PRO A 803 -24.20 -16.75 44.28
N ILE A 804 -23.68 -16.85 45.51
CA ILE A 804 -22.38 -16.27 45.90
C ILE A 804 -21.32 -17.37 45.75
N TYR A 805 -20.25 -17.08 45.00
CA TYR A 805 -19.10 -17.97 44.82
C TYR A 805 -17.86 -17.39 45.51
N SER A 806 -17.09 -18.24 46.19
CA SER A 806 -15.70 -17.94 46.57
C SER A 806 -14.77 -18.09 45.35
N TYR A 807 -13.63 -17.39 45.37
CA TYR A 807 -12.58 -17.55 44.36
C TYR A 807 -11.22 -17.72 45.03
N ASP A 808 -10.59 -18.85 44.74
CA ASP A 808 -9.32 -19.38 45.27
C ASP A 808 -9.31 -19.71 46.79
N ALA A 809 -8.72 -20.85 47.12
CA ALA A 809 -8.80 -21.53 48.42
C ALA A 809 -7.64 -21.18 49.37
N THR A 810 -7.11 -19.95 49.27
CA THR A 810 -5.90 -19.54 50.02
C THR A 810 -5.96 -18.14 50.64
N SER A 811 -7.13 -17.48 50.68
CA SER A 811 -7.26 -16.13 51.28
C SER A 811 -8.04 -16.13 52.59
N ASP A 812 -7.42 -15.63 53.65
CA ASP A 812 -8.13 -15.12 54.83
C ASP A 812 -9.05 -13.97 54.38
N ALA A 813 -10.37 -14.15 54.48
CA ALA A 813 -11.37 -13.22 53.95
C ALA A 813 -12.29 -12.65 55.04
N ASP A 814 -12.19 -11.34 55.29
CA ASP A 814 -13.16 -10.59 56.09
C ASP A 814 -14.51 -10.47 55.35
N LEU A 815 -15.62 -10.77 56.04
CA LEU A 815 -16.95 -10.66 55.47
C LEU A 815 -17.47 -9.20 55.53
N ILE A 816 -17.34 -8.48 54.41
CA ILE A 816 -17.89 -7.12 54.26
C ILE A 816 -19.10 -7.12 53.32
N ILE A 817 -20.23 -6.62 53.82
CA ILE A 817 -21.49 -6.47 53.05
C ILE A 817 -21.70 -4.98 52.72
N SER A 818 -21.75 -4.62 51.44
CA SER A 818 -21.92 -3.24 50.96
C SER A 818 -23.06 -3.11 49.93
N ASP A 819 -23.95 -2.11 50.09
CA ASP A 819 -24.95 -1.73 49.08
C ASP A 819 -24.34 -0.71 48.09
N PRO A 820 -24.26 -0.99 46.77
CA PRO A 820 -23.49 -0.20 45.81
C PRO A 820 -24.23 1.04 45.24
N ARG A 821 -25.34 1.49 45.86
CA ARG A 821 -26.19 2.56 45.31
C ARG A 821 -25.82 3.94 45.86
N ASN A 822 -25.50 4.86 44.96
CA ASN A 822 -25.01 6.20 45.28
C ASN A 822 -26.15 7.17 45.65
N GLY A 823 -26.18 7.65 46.89
CA GLY A 823 -27.05 8.74 47.36
C GLY A 823 -28.01 8.38 48.51
N ASN A 824 -28.05 9.24 49.54
CA ASN A 824 -28.89 9.16 50.75
C ASN A 824 -28.84 7.82 51.52
N ARG A 825 -27.87 7.72 52.44
CA ARG A 825 -27.69 6.58 53.36
C ARG A 825 -28.90 6.45 54.32
N GLY A 826 -29.75 5.45 54.08
CA GLY A 826 -30.71 4.96 55.08
C GLY A 826 -30.12 3.81 55.90
N ASP A 827 -30.61 3.64 57.14
CA ASP A 827 -30.27 2.48 57.99
C ASP A 827 -30.61 1.16 57.26
N TRP A 828 -29.74 0.16 57.37
CA TRP A 828 -30.00 -1.21 56.94
C TRP A 828 -29.76 -2.19 58.10
N SER A 829 -30.41 -3.35 58.01
CA SER A 829 -30.21 -4.45 58.98
C SER A 829 -30.03 -5.80 58.27
N VAL A 830 -29.20 -6.65 58.88
CA VAL A 830 -29.01 -8.06 58.50
C VAL A 830 -29.29 -8.92 59.73
N GLN A 831 -30.10 -9.95 59.57
CA GLN A 831 -30.42 -10.91 60.62
C GLN A 831 -29.41 -12.05 60.59
N VAL A 832 -28.75 -12.31 61.71
CA VAL A 832 -27.73 -13.35 61.90
C VAL A 832 -28.21 -14.33 62.97
N ASN A 833 -27.93 -15.62 62.77
CA ASN A 833 -28.38 -16.69 63.63
C ASN A 833 -27.17 -17.56 64.04
N LEU A 834 -26.68 -17.42 65.28
CA LEU A 834 -25.47 -18.11 65.74
C LEU A 834 -25.83 -19.53 66.21
N THR A 835 -25.54 -20.57 65.44
CA THR A 835 -26.03 -21.93 65.72
C THR A 835 -25.08 -22.80 66.57
N LYS A 836 -23.80 -22.43 66.70
CA LYS A 836 -22.79 -23.16 67.50
C LYS A 836 -21.92 -22.22 68.34
N GLN A 837 -21.63 -22.61 69.58
CA GLN A 837 -20.77 -21.83 70.48
C GLN A 837 -19.31 -22.24 70.28
N LEU A 838 -18.42 -21.27 70.09
CA LEU A 838 -16.98 -21.49 69.96
C LEU A 838 -16.29 -21.15 71.28
N THR A 839 -15.39 -22.03 71.73
CA THR A 839 -14.63 -21.88 72.97
C THR A 839 -13.15 -22.13 72.69
N ALA A 840 -12.31 -21.16 73.03
CA ALA A 840 -10.85 -21.32 72.98
C ALA A 840 -10.32 -21.40 74.42
N THR A 841 -9.54 -22.44 74.73
CA THR A 841 -9.02 -22.66 76.08
C THR A 841 -7.48 -22.76 76.04
N PRO A 842 -6.75 -21.65 76.28
CA PRO A 842 -5.31 -21.68 76.48
C PRO A 842 -4.97 -22.38 77.80
N ALA A 843 -3.87 -23.14 77.84
CA ALA A 843 -3.61 -24.11 78.91
C ALA A 843 -3.35 -23.54 80.33
N ASN A 844 -3.35 -22.22 80.55
CA ASN A 844 -3.08 -21.59 81.87
C ASN A 844 -3.80 -20.24 82.09
N LEU A 845 -4.95 -20.00 81.46
CA LEU A 845 -5.79 -18.80 81.70
C LEU A 845 -7.28 -19.20 81.80
N PRO A 846 -8.15 -18.35 82.40
CA PRO A 846 -9.59 -18.60 82.39
C PRO A 846 -10.14 -18.67 80.96
N THR A 847 -11.17 -19.49 80.76
CA THR A 847 -11.81 -19.69 79.46
C THR A 847 -12.40 -18.39 78.89
N SER A 848 -11.97 -17.98 77.69
CA SER A 848 -12.58 -16.87 76.95
C SER A 848 -13.58 -17.43 75.92
N THR A 849 -14.83 -16.95 75.96
CA THR A 849 -15.83 -17.26 74.91
C THR A 849 -15.79 -16.20 73.81
N LEU A 850 -16.29 -16.51 72.62
CA LEU A 850 -16.42 -15.55 71.51
C LEU A 850 -17.45 -14.43 71.78
N GLU A 851 -17.96 -14.31 73.01
CA GLU A 851 -18.88 -13.26 73.43
C GLU A 851 -18.22 -11.87 73.52
N ASP A 852 -16.88 -11.83 73.65
CA ASP A 852 -16.10 -10.60 73.82
C ASP A 852 -15.65 -9.94 72.49
N ALA A 853 -15.78 -10.62 71.35
CA ALA A 853 -15.12 -10.22 70.09
C ALA A 853 -16.04 -9.52 69.05
N LEU A 854 -17.36 -9.54 69.24
CA LEU A 854 -18.34 -8.99 68.30
C LEU A 854 -19.39 -8.16 69.04
N ILE A 855 -19.11 -6.85 69.16
CA ILE A 855 -20.05 -5.87 69.71
C ILE A 855 -20.23 -4.76 68.68
N TRP A 856 -21.47 -4.52 68.24
CA TRP A 856 -22.08 -3.19 68.07
C TRP A 856 -23.57 -3.36 67.69
N THR A 857 -24.44 -2.72 68.47
CA THR A 857 -25.89 -2.61 68.21
C THR A 857 -26.30 -1.13 68.28
N LYS A 858 -27.50 -0.82 67.79
CA LYS A 858 -27.94 0.54 67.43
C LYS A 858 -27.79 1.62 68.53
N ASP A 859 -27.85 1.22 69.80
CA ASP A 859 -27.96 2.14 70.95
C ASP A 859 -26.83 1.98 72.01
N ALA A 860 -25.68 1.42 71.62
CA ALA A 860 -24.44 1.38 72.41
C ALA A 860 -24.50 0.71 73.82
N GLN A 861 -25.50 -0.14 74.08
CA GLN A 861 -25.45 -1.10 75.19
C GLN A 861 -24.99 -2.47 74.70
N SER A 862 -23.91 -2.98 75.29
CA SER A 862 -23.29 -4.26 74.92
C SER A 862 -24.06 -5.45 75.48
N THR A 863 -24.72 -6.21 74.60
CA THR A 863 -25.24 -7.56 74.91
C THR A 863 -24.54 -8.58 74.00
N PRO A 864 -23.98 -9.68 74.52
CA PRO A 864 -23.33 -10.70 73.69
C PRO A 864 -24.30 -11.41 72.73
N LEU A 865 -23.76 -11.92 71.61
CA LEU A 865 -24.51 -12.71 70.63
C LEU A 865 -24.92 -14.07 71.21
N LYS A 866 -26.23 -14.29 71.32
CA LYS A 866 -26.79 -15.51 71.91
C LYS A 866 -26.94 -16.66 70.91
N LEU A 867 -26.68 -17.88 71.40
CA LEU A 867 -26.80 -19.11 70.63
C LEU A 867 -28.27 -19.43 70.27
N ASN A 868 -28.52 -19.81 69.02
CA ASN A 868 -29.82 -20.20 68.45
C ASN A 868 -30.93 -19.14 68.60
N ILE A 869 -30.56 -17.85 68.69
CA ILE A 869 -31.49 -16.73 68.71
C ILE A 869 -31.19 -15.81 67.51
N PRO A 870 -32.17 -15.54 66.62
CA PRO A 870 -31.98 -14.60 65.52
C PRO A 870 -31.78 -13.17 66.04
N GLN A 871 -30.68 -12.53 65.65
CA GLN A 871 -30.26 -11.21 66.13
C GLN A 871 -29.93 -10.30 64.95
N HIS A 872 -30.27 -9.01 65.04
CA HIS A 872 -30.08 -8.06 63.94
C HIS A 872 -28.85 -7.18 64.15
N LEU A 873 -27.96 -7.16 63.15
CA LEU A 873 -26.87 -6.20 63.02
C LEU A 873 -27.34 -5.00 62.19
N PHE A 874 -26.86 -3.80 62.50
CA PHE A 874 -27.29 -2.53 61.88
C PHE A 874 -26.09 -1.64 61.52
N SER A 875 -26.20 -0.83 60.48
CA SER A 875 -25.30 0.32 60.26
C SER A 875 -26.05 1.63 60.47
N LYS A 876 -25.45 2.58 61.20
CA LYS A 876 -26.03 3.88 61.54
C LYS A 876 -25.58 4.99 60.58
N ALA A 877 -26.52 5.77 60.06
CA ALA A 877 -26.21 6.98 59.31
C ALA A 877 -26.03 8.21 60.24
N GLY A 878 -24.97 8.99 60.01
CA GLY A 878 -24.79 10.35 60.55
C GLY A 878 -23.94 10.45 61.83
N TYR A 879 -22.78 11.09 61.69
CA TYR A 879 -22.02 11.69 62.79
C TYR A 879 -21.92 13.20 62.57
N THR A 880 -22.22 13.99 63.61
CA THR A 880 -22.02 15.44 63.65
C THR A 880 -20.85 15.77 64.58
N SER A 881 -20.07 16.78 64.23
CA SER A 881 -18.80 17.12 64.88
C SER A 881 -18.95 17.62 66.32
N SER A 882 -18.48 16.84 67.30
CA SER A 882 -17.86 17.32 68.55
C SER A 882 -17.08 16.17 69.20
N ASP A 883 -15.98 16.51 69.87
CA ASP A 883 -15.11 15.64 70.67
C ASP A 883 -14.28 14.56 69.93
N SER A 884 -13.10 14.30 70.50
CA SER A 884 -11.93 13.76 69.80
C SER A 884 -11.81 12.24 69.83
N THR A 885 -11.73 11.61 68.66
CA THR A 885 -11.18 10.24 68.42
C THR A 885 -10.79 10.14 66.92
N PRO A 886 -10.02 9.11 66.48
CA PRO A 886 -9.13 9.24 65.31
C PRO A 886 -9.87 9.28 63.95
N ASP A 887 -9.22 9.92 62.97
CA ASP A 887 -9.61 9.86 61.56
C ASP A 887 -9.58 8.41 61.06
N VAL A 888 -10.73 7.93 60.58
CA VAL A 888 -10.85 6.70 59.79
C VAL A 888 -11.43 7.06 58.42
N ALA A 889 -10.54 7.43 57.51
CA ALA A 889 -10.73 7.41 56.07
C ALA A 889 -9.32 7.25 55.45
N ASP A 890 -8.97 6.17 54.74
CA ASP A 890 -9.81 5.36 53.86
C ASP A 890 -9.39 3.87 53.87
N LEU A 891 -10.25 3.01 54.44
CA LEU A 891 -10.03 1.56 54.57
C LEU A 891 -10.12 0.78 53.24
N SER A 892 -10.45 1.44 52.13
CA SER A 892 -10.63 0.80 50.82
C SER A 892 -9.35 0.19 50.23
N SER A 893 -8.15 0.61 50.67
CA SER A 893 -6.87 0.14 50.12
C SER A 893 -6.36 -1.19 50.69
N LEU A 894 -6.92 -1.69 51.80
CA LEU A 894 -6.52 -2.97 52.42
C LEU A 894 -7.29 -4.18 51.86
N LEU A 895 -8.40 -3.97 51.15
CA LEU A 895 -9.31 -5.03 50.70
C LEU A 895 -8.94 -5.55 49.30
N LYS A 896 -7.93 -6.41 49.22
CA LYS A 896 -7.46 -7.00 47.95
C LYS A 896 -8.28 -8.17 47.40
N SER A 897 -9.34 -8.60 48.08
CA SER A 897 -10.21 -9.71 47.64
C SER A 897 -11.66 -9.49 48.10
N THR A 898 -12.47 -8.81 47.27
CA THR A 898 -13.87 -8.53 47.58
C THR A 898 -14.79 -9.67 47.13
N LEU A 899 -15.52 -10.27 48.07
CA LEU A 899 -16.69 -11.11 47.77
C LEU A 899 -17.84 -10.20 47.31
N GLN A 900 -18.00 -10.02 46.00
CA GLN A 900 -18.92 -9.03 45.45
C GLN A 900 -20.33 -9.61 45.19
N ALA A 901 -21.29 -9.29 46.07
CA ALA A 901 -22.70 -9.63 45.86
C ALA A 901 -23.37 -8.62 44.91
N GLN A 902 -23.70 -9.03 43.69
CA GLN A 902 -24.50 -8.20 42.78
C GLN A 902 -26.00 -8.30 43.11
N PHE A 903 -26.54 -7.22 43.70
CA PHE A 903 -27.98 -7.01 43.77
C PHE A 903 -28.52 -6.59 42.39
N PRO A 904 -29.66 -7.13 41.91
CA PRO A 904 -30.21 -6.75 40.61
C PRO A 904 -30.67 -5.28 40.61
N ALA A 905 -30.47 -4.60 39.49
CA ALA A 905 -30.87 -3.20 39.29
C ALA A 905 -32.40 -3.07 39.11
N GLY A 906 -33.13 -3.14 40.23
CA GLY A 906 -34.58 -2.92 40.30
C GLY A 906 -34.97 -2.12 41.55
N PRO A 907 -36.17 -1.49 41.56
CA PRO A 907 -36.63 -0.72 42.71
C PRO A 907 -36.90 -1.64 43.91
N LYS A 908 -36.17 -1.42 45.01
CA LYS A 908 -36.35 -2.15 46.27
C LYS A 908 -37.68 -1.74 46.91
N ILE A 909 -38.59 -2.69 47.13
CA ILE A 909 -39.81 -2.46 47.92
C ILE A 909 -39.38 -2.22 49.38
N ALA A 910 -39.81 -1.11 49.97
CA ALA A 910 -39.04 -0.44 51.01
C ALA A 910 -38.95 -1.13 52.39
N ASN A 911 -39.68 -2.22 52.66
CA ASN A 911 -39.96 -2.69 54.03
C ASN A 911 -39.64 -4.17 54.34
N GLU A 912 -38.94 -4.92 53.48
CA GLU A 912 -38.48 -6.28 53.81
C GLU A 912 -36.94 -6.41 53.85
N PRO A 913 -36.34 -7.02 54.90
CA PRO A 913 -34.91 -7.31 54.96
C PRO A 913 -34.56 -8.55 54.13
N TYR A 914 -33.33 -8.61 53.62
CA TYR A 914 -32.78 -9.84 53.04
C TYR A 914 -32.20 -10.72 54.16
N THR A 915 -32.56 -12.00 54.15
CA THR A 915 -32.12 -12.99 55.17
C THR A 915 -31.07 -13.92 54.58
N ALA A 916 -30.03 -14.24 55.36
CA ALA A 916 -29.02 -15.26 55.04
C ALA A 916 -28.68 -16.03 56.32
N GLU A 917 -28.54 -17.34 56.22
CA GLU A 917 -28.00 -18.19 57.30
C GLU A 917 -26.51 -18.43 57.01
N LEU A 918 -25.67 -18.32 58.05
CA LEU A 918 -24.22 -18.49 57.96
C LEU A 918 -23.80 -19.61 58.92
N GLU A 919 -23.11 -20.61 58.41
CA GLU A 919 -22.49 -21.69 59.21
C GLU A 919 -20.96 -21.54 59.16
N PHE A 920 -20.31 -21.66 60.31
CA PHE A 920 -18.86 -21.47 60.46
C PHE A 920 -18.18 -22.76 60.89
N ILE A 921 -17.09 -23.13 60.21
CA ILE A 921 -16.26 -24.30 60.54
C ILE A 921 -14.81 -23.83 60.76
N LEU A 922 -14.21 -24.25 61.88
CA LEU A 922 -12.81 -23.97 62.20
C LEU A 922 -11.95 -25.18 61.80
N VAL A 923 -10.92 -24.96 60.98
CA VAL A 923 -9.96 -25.99 60.56
C VAL A 923 -8.55 -25.57 60.97
N SER A 924 -7.80 -26.48 61.58
CA SER A 924 -6.40 -26.26 61.97
C SER A 924 -5.48 -27.25 61.25
N ALA A 925 -4.56 -26.75 60.43
CA ALA A 925 -3.52 -27.56 59.80
C ALA A 925 -2.29 -27.71 60.73
N PRO A 926 -1.67 -28.90 60.82
CA PRO A 926 -0.33 -29.05 61.38
C PRO A 926 0.73 -28.60 60.37
N TYR A 927 1.88 -28.11 60.88
CA TYR A 927 3.02 -27.53 60.16
C TYR A 927 3.45 -28.22 58.86
#